data_AF-A0AAX2S0C7-F1
#
_entry.id   AF-A0AAX2S0C7-F1
#
_cell.length_a   1.000
_cell.length_b   1.000
_cell.length_c   1.000
_cell.angle_alpha   90.00
_cell.angle_beta   90.00
_cell.angle_gamma   90.00
#
_symmetry.space_group_name_H-M   'P 1'
#
loop_
_entity.id
_entity.type
_entity.pdbx_description
1 polymer ?
#
loop_
_entity_poly.entity_id
_entity_poly.type
_entity_poly.pdbx_seq_one_letter_code
_entity_poly.pdbx_strand_id
1 'polypeptide(L)'
;MIPFDLKKTVVACLGAICVMDIVSVAHAASAVPPGFEDIVTGQDERINVNFLGKPLGLFRVFVTPDAVRFEDSARLLQALGSQLNPATDVSTIGDALSKSMARNGNLACAGPAGVNGCGYVDTDSAAVIYDESEGNIELFLSRDWVSVEERDQRFREPSPMTENALIHQQTINLSGGRGYESLSVSGTGALGITPKSFIGGNWSFTHTGYSRGSDSHVQLQDLYYRHDLGTEHYAQAGRMDNRNLASALGGNFGFTMLPVGTLDGMRVGTTLAYVNPEVAQQGTPVTLLLPRDSRIDAYRGKELLGTSYMKAGVNALDTSRFPEGTYPLTLRVFENGVQVRTQTTPFTKTGGGVDSRTRQWFAQAGRPSDRDAPDGMAAAAGVRIPLSREMALTSGVASVGRHVYNETALEWRHAFPLGVLSAGGSFFFGNDGSRGNTQQISFADGVSWSVYRYQMRGAACNGPAVSYRDIGCYDMLNATVSFPMGNWSAMLGYTYNKSVGRSQDWQPDTPDRPWATPVFRQGDQVSRALQASLSRSFTWRKVSTNLRVGAYANRSTGARSEYGGYVGVTLSMAEPARQLGRASAYTSAGVDVRADRNSTTTNYTLDRNWNWQGDTYREVAIGVSGYGTESLTGTVQGRWKGRYGDVAASVANSYSRDSGGNNPSVTASYSSSFAVARQGVFLGASASQSDPLAGFAVRVGKRDDASGMAAEVRSDSSARIKVGFGQRALLPVSAFTPVTTEVNDAGAQASAGATSVTEGLGKRTLFMVPGQLALRKVEAKVTYTYVGQAFSKGGMPLSDSVILNGAMPLIDNEGGFIAELDHKENELFVVDGPTLMRCPLHVKQQQDVLMMVGKVRCEVAGPDALPASLRKQARVRKLLEHRYVMSMRAQASDVINAAQ
;
A
#
# COMPACT_ATOMS: atom_id res chain seq x y z
N MET A 1 10.06 -76.43 33.11
CA MET A 1 9.31 -75.30 33.72
C MET A 1 8.55 -74.61 32.60
N ILE A 2 7.29 -74.34 32.83
CA ILE A 2 6.19 -74.19 31.87
C ILE A 2 6.40 -73.06 30.86
N PRO A 3 6.14 -73.27 29.55
CA PRO A 3 5.94 -72.19 28.59
C PRO A 3 4.44 -71.84 28.51
N PHE A 4 4.09 -70.57 28.70
CA PHE A 4 2.77 -70.05 28.38
C PHE A 4 2.86 -69.18 27.12
N ASP A 5 2.36 -69.76 26.03
CA ASP A 5 2.37 -69.21 24.68
C ASP A 5 1.15 -68.30 24.47
N LEU A 6 1.43 -67.02 24.22
CA LEU A 6 0.47 -65.92 24.08
C LEU A 6 -0.42 -66.03 22.81
N LYS A 7 -0.27 -67.10 22.02
CA LYS A 7 -0.95 -67.28 20.73
C LYS A 7 -2.38 -67.85 20.80
N LYS A 8 -2.85 -68.32 21.96
CA LYS A 8 -4.20 -68.96 22.05
C LYS A 8 -5.33 -68.08 22.59
N THR A 9 -5.04 -66.91 23.15
CA THR A 9 -6.09 -65.95 23.57
C THR A 9 -6.48 -64.94 22.48
N VAL A 10 -5.66 -64.78 21.44
CA VAL A 10 -5.94 -63.85 20.33
C VAL A 10 -6.88 -64.48 19.27
N VAL A 11 -6.91 -65.81 19.14
CA VAL A 11 -7.74 -66.50 18.14
C VAL A 11 -9.23 -66.57 18.54
N ALA A 12 -9.57 -66.46 19.83
CA ALA A 12 -10.97 -66.44 20.28
C ALA A 12 -11.65 -65.07 20.07
N CYS A 13 -10.90 -63.97 19.98
CA CYS A 13 -11.45 -62.65 19.68
C CYS A 13 -11.52 -62.35 18.17
N LEU A 14 -10.71 -63.01 17.34
CA LEU A 14 -10.73 -62.84 15.88
C LEU A 14 -11.82 -63.68 15.17
N GLY A 15 -12.37 -64.71 15.82
CA GLY A 15 -13.49 -65.49 15.27
C GLY A 15 -14.87 -64.83 15.40
N ALA A 16 -15.02 -63.84 16.29
CA ALA A 16 -16.29 -63.13 16.49
C ALA A 16 -16.45 -61.86 15.62
N ILE A 17 -15.40 -61.46 14.88
CA ILE A 17 -15.41 -60.25 14.04
C ILE A 17 -15.71 -60.58 12.56
N CYS A 18 -15.61 -61.83 12.13
CA CYS A 18 -15.80 -62.22 10.72
C CYS A 18 -17.22 -62.70 10.33
N VAL A 19 -18.28 -62.41 11.11
CA VAL A 19 -19.67 -62.79 10.74
C VAL A 19 -20.65 -61.60 10.67
N MET A 20 -20.16 -60.36 10.62
CA MET A 20 -21.03 -59.17 10.48
C MET A 20 -20.69 -58.25 9.29
N ASP A 21 -20.09 -58.77 8.21
CA ASP A 21 -19.80 -57.96 7.01
C ASP A 21 -20.67 -58.28 5.77
N ILE A 22 -21.84 -58.90 5.95
CA ILE A 22 -22.83 -59.01 4.88
C ILE A 22 -24.25 -58.84 5.43
N VAL A 23 -24.56 -57.69 6.04
CA VAL A 23 -25.96 -57.23 6.18
C VAL A 23 -26.03 -55.69 6.07
N SER A 24 -26.58 -55.24 4.94
CA SER A 24 -27.36 -54.01 4.76
C SER A 24 -26.65 -52.64 4.73
N VAL A 25 -26.34 -52.21 3.50
CA VAL A 25 -26.25 -50.79 3.04
C VAL A 25 -27.63 -50.08 3.10
N ALA A 26 -28.57 -50.55 3.93
CA ALA A 26 -29.95 -50.07 3.98
C ALA A 26 -30.30 -49.31 5.29
N HIS A 27 -29.37 -49.13 6.23
CA HIS A 27 -29.69 -48.56 7.55
C HIS A 27 -29.27 -47.09 7.77
N ALA A 28 -28.62 -46.42 6.82
CA ALA A 28 -28.26 -44.99 6.97
C ALA A 28 -29.38 -44.01 6.58
N ALA A 29 -30.51 -44.49 6.07
CA ALA A 29 -31.67 -43.66 5.73
C ALA A 29 -32.68 -43.46 6.90
N SER A 30 -32.37 -43.98 8.10
CA SER A 30 -33.37 -44.16 9.18
C SER A 30 -33.20 -43.26 10.41
N ALA A 31 -32.30 -42.27 10.41
CA ALA A 31 -32.01 -41.49 11.62
C ALA A 31 -31.92 -39.97 11.37
N VAL A 32 -32.83 -39.43 10.57
CA VAL A 32 -33.02 -37.96 10.47
C VAL A 32 -34.14 -37.55 11.44
N PRO A 33 -33.87 -36.72 12.45
CA PRO A 33 -34.91 -36.20 13.34
C PRO A 33 -35.96 -35.39 12.55
N PRO A 34 -37.25 -35.46 12.92
CA PRO A 34 -38.29 -34.66 12.30
C PRO A 34 -37.94 -33.16 12.30
N GLY A 35 -37.91 -32.51 11.14
CA GLY A 35 -37.54 -31.10 10.96
C GLY A 35 -36.12 -30.83 10.42
N PHE A 36 -35.33 -31.87 10.11
CA PHE A 36 -33.99 -31.76 9.52
C PHE A 36 -33.85 -32.48 8.16
N GLU A 37 -34.97 -32.86 7.55
CA GLU A 37 -35.03 -33.57 6.27
C GLU A 37 -34.41 -32.74 5.13
N ASP A 38 -34.53 -31.41 5.20
CA ASP A 38 -34.00 -30.49 4.19
C ASP A 38 -32.45 -30.46 4.13
N ILE A 39 -31.75 -30.86 5.20
CA ILE A 39 -30.27 -30.92 5.21
C ILE A 39 -29.78 -32.18 4.46
N VAL A 40 -30.59 -33.24 4.47
CA VAL A 40 -30.24 -34.53 3.86
C VAL A 40 -30.63 -34.58 2.39
N THR A 41 -31.63 -33.82 1.97
CA THR A 41 -32.02 -33.69 0.55
C THR A 41 -31.01 -32.89 -0.28
N GLY A 42 -30.10 -32.16 0.36
CA GLY A 42 -29.04 -31.37 -0.28
C GLY A 42 -29.52 -29.97 -0.68
N GLN A 43 -28.58 -29.02 -0.73
CA GLN A 43 -28.89 -27.61 -0.98
C GLN A 43 -28.03 -27.01 -2.10
N ASP A 44 -28.64 -26.10 -2.86
CA ASP A 44 -27.96 -25.30 -3.87
C ASP A 44 -27.23 -24.13 -3.19
N GLU A 45 -25.90 -24.16 -3.23
CA GLU A 45 -25.06 -23.09 -2.72
C GLU A 45 -24.28 -22.38 -3.84
N ARG A 46 -23.83 -21.16 -3.53
CA ARG A 46 -22.88 -20.41 -4.34
C ARG A 46 -21.57 -20.29 -3.60
N ILE A 47 -20.62 -21.15 -3.94
CA ILE A 47 -19.35 -21.30 -3.23
C ILE A 47 -18.22 -20.81 -4.12
N ASN A 48 -17.23 -20.14 -3.51
CA ASN A 48 -16.04 -19.71 -4.23
C ASN A 48 -15.14 -20.93 -4.47
N VAL A 49 -14.83 -21.19 -5.73
CA VAL A 49 -13.97 -22.30 -6.14
C VAL A 49 -12.57 -21.77 -6.37
N ASN A 50 -11.58 -22.43 -5.77
CA ASN A 50 -10.18 -22.17 -5.92
C ASN A 50 -9.51 -23.33 -6.67
N PHE A 51 -8.48 -23.02 -7.43
CA PHE A 51 -7.63 -24.01 -8.09
C PHE A 51 -6.17 -23.56 -7.98
N LEU A 52 -5.32 -24.43 -7.42
CA LEU A 52 -3.91 -24.12 -7.11
C LEU A 52 -3.77 -22.82 -6.28
N GLY A 53 -4.65 -22.63 -5.30
CA GLY A 53 -4.68 -21.45 -4.44
C GLY A 53 -5.12 -20.15 -5.11
N LYS A 54 -5.63 -20.19 -6.36
CA LYS A 54 -6.20 -19.04 -7.06
C LYS A 54 -7.73 -19.14 -7.12
N PRO A 55 -8.48 -18.08 -6.76
CA PRO A 55 -9.93 -18.10 -6.89
C PRO A 55 -10.34 -18.04 -8.36
N LEU A 56 -11.12 -19.04 -8.79
CA LEU A 56 -11.79 -19.11 -10.08
C LEU A 56 -13.13 -18.34 -10.07
N GLY A 57 -13.68 -18.07 -8.89
CA GLY A 57 -14.92 -17.30 -8.69
C GLY A 57 -16.03 -18.10 -8.03
N LEU A 58 -17.22 -17.49 -7.93
CA LEU A 58 -18.41 -18.11 -7.33
C LEU A 58 -19.14 -19.00 -8.35
N PHE A 59 -19.30 -20.28 -8.01
CA PHE A 59 -20.01 -21.27 -8.83
C PHE A 59 -21.22 -21.82 -8.09
N ARG A 60 -22.24 -22.22 -8.85
CA ARG A 60 -23.39 -22.94 -8.29
C ARG A 60 -23.04 -24.40 -8.10
N VAL A 61 -23.20 -24.87 -6.87
CA VAL A 61 -22.88 -26.22 -6.45
C VAL A 61 -24.03 -26.78 -5.64
N PHE A 62 -24.38 -28.02 -5.93
CA PHE A 62 -25.33 -28.80 -5.15
C PHE A 62 -24.53 -29.59 -4.10
N VAL A 63 -24.76 -29.28 -2.82
CA VAL A 63 -24.03 -29.85 -1.69
C VAL A 63 -24.96 -30.78 -0.91
N THR A 64 -24.50 -32.00 -0.71
CA THR A 64 -25.09 -33.00 0.19
C THR A 64 -24.12 -33.26 1.35
N PRO A 65 -24.54 -33.96 2.43
CA PRO A 65 -23.63 -34.28 3.53
C PRO A 65 -22.32 -34.96 3.08
N ASP A 66 -22.39 -35.81 2.05
CA ASP A 66 -21.26 -36.64 1.62
C ASP A 66 -20.59 -36.16 0.31
N ALA A 67 -21.30 -35.41 -0.52
CA ALA A 67 -20.85 -35.10 -1.89
C ALA A 67 -21.19 -33.68 -2.36
N VAL A 68 -20.40 -33.19 -3.31
CA VAL A 68 -20.55 -31.91 -3.99
C VAL A 68 -20.65 -32.15 -5.49
N ARG A 69 -21.58 -31.46 -6.17
CA ARG A 69 -21.73 -31.49 -7.63
C ARG A 69 -21.77 -30.06 -8.18
N PHE A 70 -21.03 -29.80 -9.25
CA PHE A 70 -21.10 -28.53 -9.98
C PHE A 70 -22.27 -28.53 -10.96
N GLU A 71 -23.17 -27.55 -10.85
CA GLU A 71 -24.31 -27.40 -11.77
C GLU A 71 -23.92 -26.77 -13.11
N ASP A 72 -22.81 -26.02 -13.15
CA ASP A 72 -22.33 -25.31 -14.34
C ASP A 72 -20.86 -25.67 -14.65
N SER A 73 -20.63 -26.94 -15.04
CA SER A 73 -19.30 -27.46 -15.36
C SER A 73 -18.69 -26.80 -16.59
N ALA A 74 -19.50 -26.34 -17.55
CA ALA A 74 -19.03 -25.65 -18.75
C ALA A 74 -18.38 -24.30 -18.43
N ARG A 75 -18.98 -23.52 -17.52
CA ARG A 75 -18.40 -22.26 -17.05
C ARG A 75 -17.14 -22.47 -16.22
N LEU A 76 -17.11 -23.52 -15.40
CA LEU A 76 -15.93 -23.89 -14.62
C LEU A 76 -14.76 -24.29 -15.53
N LEU A 77 -15.05 -25.05 -16.58
CA LEU A 77 -14.07 -25.44 -17.60
C LEU A 77 -13.53 -24.24 -18.38
N GLN A 78 -14.37 -23.25 -18.72
CA GLN A 78 -13.93 -21.99 -19.30
C GLN A 78 -13.01 -21.20 -18.35
N ALA A 79 -13.29 -21.21 -17.04
CA ALA A 79 -12.45 -20.55 -16.04
C ALA A 79 -11.08 -21.24 -15.87
N LEU A 80 -11.02 -22.56 -16.06
CA LEU A 80 -9.80 -23.36 -16.02
C LEU A 80 -8.93 -23.24 -17.28
N GLY A 81 -9.50 -22.82 -18.41
CA GLY A 81 -8.94 -23.00 -19.75
C GLY A 81 -7.50 -22.50 -20.00
N SER A 82 -6.99 -21.55 -19.20
CA SER A 82 -5.59 -21.09 -19.30
C SER A 82 -4.57 -21.91 -18.51
N GLN A 83 -5.02 -22.86 -17.70
CA GLN A 83 -4.19 -23.69 -16.82
C GLN A 83 -4.15 -25.17 -17.23
N LEU A 84 -5.02 -25.56 -18.17
CA LEU A 84 -5.10 -26.91 -18.72
C LEU A 84 -4.04 -27.12 -19.81
N ASN A 85 -3.50 -28.33 -19.87
CA ASN A 85 -2.55 -28.70 -20.91
C ASN A 85 -3.25 -28.70 -22.30
N PRO A 86 -2.74 -27.96 -23.30
CA PRO A 86 -3.37 -27.87 -24.62
C PRO A 86 -3.43 -29.21 -25.39
N ALA A 87 -2.66 -30.22 -24.97
CA ALA A 87 -2.70 -31.57 -25.54
C ALA A 87 -3.81 -32.46 -24.93
N THR A 88 -4.47 -32.03 -23.85
CA THR A 88 -5.47 -32.83 -23.13
C THR A 88 -6.87 -32.60 -23.71
N ASP A 89 -7.64 -33.68 -23.88
CA ASP A 89 -9.01 -33.61 -24.37
C ASP A 89 -9.93 -32.94 -23.34
N VAL A 90 -10.34 -31.70 -23.66
CA VAL A 90 -11.18 -30.83 -22.83
C VAL A 90 -12.53 -31.48 -22.49
N SER A 91 -13.04 -32.41 -23.31
CA SER A 91 -14.29 -33.12 -23.04
C SER A 91 -14.19 -34.03 -21.82
N THR A 92 -13.06 -34.72 -21.64
CA THR A 92 -12.83 -35.64 -20.50
C THR A 92 -12.80 -34.90 -19.15
N ILE A 93 -12.29 -33.67 -19.15
CA ILE A 93 -12.24 -32.80 -17.97
C ILE A 93 -13.64 -32.27 -17.65
N GLY A 94 -14.40 -31.84 -18.67
CA GLY A 94 -15.79 -31.40 -18.51
C GLY A 94 -16.69 -32.49 -17.92
N ASP A 95 -16.53 -33.72 -18.40
CA ASP A 95 -17.25 -34.89 -17.88
C ASP A 95 -16.89 -35.19 -16.42
N ALA A 96 -15.60 -35.12 -16.06
CA ALA A 96 -15.15 -35.33 -14.69
C ALA A 96 -15.71 -34.27 -13.72
N LEU A 97 -15.76 -33.00 -14.13
CA LEU A 97 -16.30 -31.90 -13.33
C LEU A 97 -17.84 -31.94 -13.18
N SER A 98 -18.54 -32.63 -14.09
CA SER A 98 -20.00 -32.79 -14.02
C SER A 98 -20.46 -33.89 -13.04
N LYS A 99 -19.55 -34.78 -12.64
CA LYS A 99 -19.85 -35.88 -11.71
C LYS A 99 -19.92 -35.38 -10.27
N SER A 100 -20.71 -36.08 -9.46
CA SER A 100 -20.73 -35.88 -8.01
C SER A 100 -19.40 -36.37 -7.42
N MET A 101 -18.74 -35.53 -6.63
CA MET A 101 -17.44 -35.78 -6.01
C MET A 101 -17.58 -35.81 -4.49
N ALA A 102 -16.75 -36.62 -3.83
CA ALA A 102 -16.70 -36.64 -2.37
C ALA A 102 -16.34 -35.25 -1.82
N ARG A 103 -17.03 -34.83 -0.76
CA ARG A 103 -16.88 -33.49 -0.18
C ARG A 103 -15.51 -33.24 0.46
N ASN A 104 -14.88 -34.29 0.99
CA ASN A 104 -13.57 -34.28 1.65
C ASN A 104 -13.38 -33.19 2.72
N GLY A 105 -14.44 -32.77 3.41
CA GLY A 105 -14.38 -31.68 4.40
C GLY A 105 -13.49 -31.99 5.61
N ASN A 106 -13.24 -33.27 5.89
CA ASN A 106 -12.28 -33.74 6.89
C ASN A 106 -10.82 -33.41 6.56
N LEU A 107 -10.51 -33.01 5.32
CA LEU A 107 -9.17 -32.63 4.87
C LEU A 107 -8.97 -31.10 4.82
N ALA A 108 -9.95 -30.30 5.22
CA ALA A 108 -9.80 -28.84 5.34
C ALA A 108 -8.83 -28.49 6.49
N CYS A 109 -7.77 -27.71 6.20
CA CYS A 109 -6.79 -27.30 7.21
C CYS A 109 -7.19 -25.97 7.86
N ALA A 110 -7.12 -25.88 9.19
CA ALA A 110 -7.22 -24.61 9.92
C ALA A 110 -5.90 -23.78 9.94
N GLY A 111 -4.94 -24.06 9.04
CA GLY A 111 -3.58 -23.50 9.03
C GLY A 111 -2.84 -23.72 7.70
N PRO A 112 -1.55 -23.36 7.56
CA PRO A 112 -0.82 -23.48 6.29
C PRO A 112 -0.79 -24.93 5.78
N ALA A 113 -1.12 -25.11 4.50
CA ALA A 113 -1.22 -26.42 3.85
C ALA A 113 0.09 -27.23 3.95
N GLY A 114 -0.02 -28.53 4.21
CA GLY A 114 1.11 -29.48 4.20
C GLY A 114 1.63 -29.94 5.57
N VAL A 115 1.08 -29.45 6.69
CA VAL A 115 1.39 -29.98 8.02
C VAL A 115 0.34 -31.05 8.37
N ASN A 116 0.75 -32.31 8.50
CA ASN A 116 -0.08 -33.49 8.83
C ASN A 116 -1.04 -34.03 7.73
N GLY A 117 -0.78 -33.77 6.45
CA GLY A 117 -1.53 -34.41 5.35
C GLY A 117 -2.95 -33.88 5.11
N CYS A 118 -3.31 -32.74 5.73
CA CYS A 118 -4.51 -31.98 5.37
C CYS A 118 -4.22 -31.04 4.18
N GLY A 119 -5.28 -30.64 3.47
CA GLY A 119 -5.23 -29.61 2.42
C GLY A 119 -4.84 -30.09 1.03
N TYR A 120 -4.74 -31.40 0.81
CA TYR A 120 -4.42 -31.99 -0.49
C TYR A 120 -5.16 -33.32 -0.71
N VAL A 121 -5.67 -33.52 -1.92
CA VAL A 121 -6.23 -34.81 -2.39
C VAL A 121 -5.48 -35.22 -3.65
N ASP A 122 -4.82 -36.38 -3.60
CA ASP A 122 -4.23 -36.99 -4.80
C ASP A 122 -5.36 -37.65 -5.60
N THR A 123 -5.47 -37.32 -6.88
CA THR A 123 -6.53 -37.83 -7.77
C THR A 123 -6.00 -38.01 -9.18
N ASP A 124 -6.40 -39.12 -9.81
CA ASP A 124 -6.15 -39.38 -11.22
C ASP A 124 -7.20 -38.71 -12.13
N SER A 125 -8.18 -38.00 -11.55
CA SER A 125 -9.28 -37.32 -12.24
C SER A 125 -9.55 -35.91 -11.67
N ALA A 126 -10.78 -35.61 -11.22
CA ALA A 126 -11.11 -34.37 -10.52
C ALA A 126 -11.56 -34.69 -9.08
N ALA A 127 -11.11 -33.91 -8.11
CA ALA A 127 -11.52 -34.02 -6.71
C ALA A 127 -11.66 -32.65 -6.07
N VAL A 128 -12.41 -32.55 -4.98
CA VAL A 128 -12.66 -31.29 -4.27
C VAL A 128 -12.43 -31.45 -2.77
N ILE A 129 -11.99 -30.39 -2.11
CA ILE A 129 -12.10 -30.22 -0.66
C ILE A 129 -13.06 -29.05 -0.43
N TYR A 130 -14.19 -29.30 0.23
CA TYR A 130 -15.12 -28.25 0.66
C TYR A 130 -14.89 -27.90 2.12
N ASP A 131 -14.44 -26.68 2.37
CA ASP A 131 -14.32 -26.11 3.71
C ASP A 131 -15.61 -25.36 4.07
N GLU A 132 -16.41 -25.96 4.96
CA GLU A 132 -17.64 -25.35 5.48
C GLU A 132 -17.38 -24.09 6.31
N SER A 133 -16.23 -23.99 6.96
CA SER A 133 -15.93 -22.88 7.87
C SER A 133 -15.62 -21.59 7.11
N GLU A 134 -14.97 -21.71 5.95
CA GLU A 134 -14.66 -20.58 5.07
C GLU A 134 -15.61 -20.46 3.87
N GLY A 135 -16.47 -21.46 3.64
CA GLY A 135 -17.40 -21.49 2.50
C GLY A 135 -16.66 -21.47 1.17
N ASN A 136 -15.60 -22.28 1.04
CA ASN A 136 -14.76 -22.37 -0.15
C ASN A 136 -14.57 -23.83 -0.63
N ILE A 137 -14.31 -24.01 -1.93
CA ILE A 137 -13.95 -25.31 -2.51
C ILE A 137 -12.55 -25.19 -3.10
N GLU A 138 -11.61 -26.04 -2.70
CA GLU A 138 -10.35 -26.24 -3.42
C GLU A 138 -10.51 -27.40 -4.40
N LEU A 139 -10.31 -27.13 -5.70
CA LEU A 139 -10.39 -28.10 -6.79
C LEU A 139 -9.01 -28.68 -7.09
N PHE A 140 -8.96 -29.99 -7.23
CA PHE A 140 -7.78 -30.77 -7.63
C PHE A 140 -8.06 -31.49 -8.94
N LEU A 141 -7.12 -31.42 -9.88
CA LEU A 141 -7.18 -32.12 -11.16
C LEU A 141 -5.99 -33.05 -11.29
N SER A 142 -6.14 -34.08 -12.13
CA SER A 142 -5.08 -35.01 -12.51
C SER A 142 -3.86 -34.25 -13.01
N ARG A 143 -2.68 -34.71 -12.59
CA ARG A 143 -1.39 -34.09 -12.94
C ARG A 143 -1.18 -34.03 -14.46
N ASP A 144 -1.74 -35.00 -15.19
CA ASP A 144 -1.63 -35.10 -16.65
C ASP A 144 -2.52 -34.07 -17.39
N TRP A 145 -3.52 -33.49 -16.71
CA TRP A 145 -4.45 -32.51 -17.28
C TRP A 145 -3.99 -31.06 -17.07
N VAL A 146 -3.04 -30.85 -16.16
CA VAL A 146 -2.56 -29.53 -15.77
C VAL A 146 -1.26 -29.22 -16.49
N SER A 147 -1.17 -28.04 -17.10
CA SER A 147 0.09 -27.57 -17.67
C SER A 147 1.08 -27.25 -16.54
N VAL A 148 2.07 -28.11 -16.34
CA VAL A 148 3.25 -27.79 -15.52
C VAL A 148 4.20 -26.99 -16.40
N GLU A 149 3.81 -25.79 -16.81
CA GLU A 149 4.83 -24.81 -17.15
C GLU A 149 5.58 -24.53 -15.85
N GLU A 150 6.81 -25.04 -15.74
CA GLU A 150 7.79 -24.57 -14.76
C GLU A 150 8.03 -23.08 -15.04
N ARG A 151 7.10 -22.25 -14.55
CA ARG A 151 7.26 -20.81 -14.56
C ARG A 151 8.49 -20.54 -13.74
N ASP A 152 9.46 -19.90 -14.37
CA ASP A 152 10.66 -19.45 -13.69
C ASP A 152 10.26 -18.45 -12.58
N GLN A 153 10.10 -18.96 -11.36
CA GLN A 153 9.66 -18.19 -10.19
C GLN A 153 10.60 -17.02 -9.86
N ARG A 154 11.76 -16.93 -10.52
CA ARG A 154 12.69 -15.81 -10.43
C ARG A 154 12.09 -14.51 -10.98
N PHE A 155 11.21 -14.58 -11.98
CA PHE A 155 10.64 -13.41 -12.65
C PHE A 155 9.11 -13.37 -12.57
N ARG A 156 8.58 -12.17 -12.33
CA ARG A 156 7.13 -11.91 -12.34
C ARG A 156 6.69 -11.49 -13.73
N GLU A 157 5.46 -11.84 -14.10
CA GLU A 157 4.84 -11.41 -15.34
C GLU A 157 3.74 -10.36 -15.09
N PRO A 158 3.57 -9.38 -16.01
CA PRO A 158 2.46 -8.45 -15.95
C PRO A 158 1.10 -9.16 -15.90
N SER A 159 0.21 -8.70 -15.03
CA SER A 159 -1.11 -9.29 -14.87
C SER A 159 -1.98 -9.06 -16.11
N PRO A 160 -2.70 -10.08 -16.63
CA PRO A 160 -3.44 -9.98 -17.90
C PRO A 160 -4.68 -9.07 -17.85
N MET A 161 -5.12 -8.63 -16.67
CA MET A 161 -6.31 -7.77 -16.48
C MET A 161 -5.94 -6.31 -16.21
N THR A 162 -5.08 -5.75 -17.06
CA THR A 162 -4.65 -4.35 -17.00
C THR A 162 -4.91 -3.67 -18.34
N GLU A 163 -5.31 -2.41 -18.31
CA GLU A 163 -5.40 -1.55 -19.50
C GLU A 163 -4.34 -0.46 -19.47
N ASN A 164 -3.96 0.04 -20.64
CA ASN A 164 -3.06 1.18 -20.75
C ASN A 164 -3.77 2.47 -20.32
N ALA A 165 -3.11 3.25 -19.50
CA ALA A 165 -3.59 4.50 -18.95
C ALA A 165 -2.45 5.52 -18.79
N LEU A 166 -2.79 6.80 -18.76
CA LEU A 166 -1.94 7.83 -18.21
C LEU A 166 -2.17 7.88 -16.70
N ILE A 167 -1.17 7.47 -15.92
CA ILE A 167 -1.16 7.63 -14.46
C ILE A 167 -0.25 8.80 -14.14
N HIS A 168 -0.75 9.78 -13.39
CA HIS A 168 0.02 10.94 -13.00
C HIS A 168 -0.25 11.30 -11.53
N GLN A 169 0.82 11.57 -10.80
CA GLN A 169 0.78 12.11 -9.45
C GLN A 169 1.37 13.50 -9.45
N GLN A 170 0.74 14.41 -8.70
CA GLN A 170 1.23 15.76 -8.48
C GLN A 170 1.26 16.11 -7.00
N THR A 171 2.27 16.88 -6.62
CA THR A 171 2.42 17.46 -5.29
C THR A 171 2.66 18.95 -5.42
N ILE A 172 1.84 19.72 -4.73
CA ILE A 172 1.94 21.18 -4.64
C ILE A 172 2.33 21.49 -3.20
N ASN A 173 3.49 22.12 -3.01
CA ASN A 173 3.93 22.63 -1.71
C ASN A 173 4.04 24.15 -1.77
N LEU A 174 3.48 24.79 -0.76
CA LEU A 174 3.46 26.22 -0.52
C LEU A 174 4.14 26.48 0.82
N SER A 175 5.05 27.45 0.86
CA SER A 175 5.62 27.95 2.11
C SER A 175 5.74 29.47 2.04
N GLY A 176 5.39 30.14 3.13
CA GLY A 176 5.45 31.59 3.23
C GLY A 176 5.88 32.01 4.63
N GLY A 177 6.58 33.13 4.72
CA GLY A 177 7.02 33.74 5.97
C GLY A 177 7.42 35.19 5.76
N ARG A 178 7.98 35.83 6.80
CA ARG A 178 8.37 37.24 6.70
C ARG A 178 9.47 37.43 5.65
N GLY A 179 9.14 38.09 4.54
CA GLY A 179 10.10 38.42 3.47
C GLY A 179 10.51 37.24 2.58
N TYR A 180 9.76 36.12 2.65
CA TYR A 180 10.02 34.91 1.87
C TYR A 180 8.70 34.22 1.48
N GLU A 181 8.59 33.86 0.21
CA GLU A 181 7.53 33.01 -0.32
C GLU A 181 8.13 31.97 -1.25
N SER A 182 7.57 30.76 -1.23
CA SER A 182 7.99 29.70 -2.13
C SER A 182 6.81 28.80 -2.48
N LEU A 183 6.65 28.59 -3.78
CA LEU A 183 5.74 27.62 -4.37
C LEU A 183 6.58 26.58 -5.11
N SER A 184 6.36 25.30 -4.82
CA SER A 184 6.92 24.20 -5.59
C SER A 184 5.80 23.27 -6.04
N VAL A 185 5.78 22.97 -7.33
CA VAL A 185 4.88 22.00 -7.93
C VAL A 185 5.76 20.92 -8.55
N SER A 186 5.50 19.67 -8.24
CA SER A 186 6.21 18.54 -8.83
C SER A 186 5.21 17.52 -9.32
N GLY A 187 5.53 16.85 -10.42
CA GLY A 187 4.71 15.81 -11.00
C GLY A 187 5.56 14.67 -11.54
N THR A 188 5.02 13.46 -11.40
CA THR A 188 5.57 12.25 -11.99
C THR A 188 4.43 11.49 -12.64
N GLY A 189 4.66 10.96 -13.85
CA GLY A 189 3.64 10.19 -14.52
C GLY A 189 4.21 9.20 -15.53
N ALA A 190 3.38 8.22 -15.86
CA ALA A 190 3.63 7.27 -16.91
C ALA A 190 2.39 7.06 -17.78
N LEU A 191 2.60 6.99 -19.10
CA LEU A 191 1.61 6.61 -20.09
C LEU A 191 1.95 5.22 -20.63
N GLY A 192 1.06 4.26 -20.43
CA GLY A 192 1.22 2.91 -20.97
C GLY A 192 0.96 2.92 -22.48
N ILE A 193 1.86 2.32 -23.26
CA ILE A 193 1.68 2.15 -24.71
C ILE A 193 1.38 0.70 -25.05
N THR A 194 2.16 -0.22 -24.50
CA THR A 194 1.95 -1.67 -24.62
C THR A 194 2.20 -2.34 -23.28
N PRO A 195 1.88 -3.64 -23.10
CA PRO A 195 2.22 -4.37 -21.88
C PRO A 195 3.72 -4.40 -21.55
N LYS A 196 4.60 -4.05 -22.50
CA LYS A 196 6.05 -4.01 -22.37
C LYS A 196 6.65 -2.63 -22.68
N SER A 197 5.84 -1.57 -22.84
CA SER A 197 6.36 -0.23 -23.14
C SER A 197 5.51 0.91 -22.61
N PHE A 198 6.18 1.98 -22.23
CA PHE A 198 5.57 3.15 -21.63
C PHE A 198 6.40 4.42 -21.86
N ILE A 199 5.77 5.58 -21.73
CA ILE A 199 6.45 6.86 -21.64
C ILE A 199 6.42 7.29 -20.18
N GLY A 200 7.58 7.52 -19.57
CA GLY A 200 7.71 8.03 -18.21
C GLY A 200 8.29 9.44 -18.21
N GLY A 201 7.91 10.25 -17.23
CA GLY A 201 8.54 11.55 -17.06
C GLY A 201 8.23 12.23 -15.72
N ASN A 202 9.19 13.03 -15.28
CA ASN A 202 9.10 13.83 -14.08
C ASN A 202 9.42 15.28 -14.41
N TRP A 203 8.64 16.17 -13.81
CA TRP A 203 8.77 17.60 -13.97
C TRP A 203 8.60 18.31 -12.63
N SER A 204 9.23 19.47 -12.49
CA SER A 204 9.00 20.35 -11.36
C SER A 204 9.02 21.82 -11.78
N PHE A 205 8.16 22.59 -11.13
CA PHE A 205 8.16 24.03 -11.17
C PHE A 205 8.45 24.56 -9.77
N THR A 206 9.39 25.49 -9.67
CA THR A 206 9.73 26.16 -8.41
C THR A 206 9.69 27.66 -8.62
N HIS A 207 8.95 28.35 -7.78
CA HIS A 207 8.91 29.80 -7.69
C HIS A 207 9.32 30.20 -6.27
N THR A 208 10.26 31.12 -6.14
CA THR A 208 10.69 31.66 -4.85
C THR A 208 10.76 33.17 -4.93
N GLY A 209 10.03 33.85 -4.06
CA GLY A 209 10.04 35.30 -3.90
C GLY A 209 10.72 35.70 -2.58
N TYR A 210 11.52 36.76 -2.66
CA TYR A 210 12.16 37.42 -1.52
C TYR A 210 11.84 38.92 -1.57
N SER A 211 12.12 39.63 -0.47
CA SER A 211 11.91 41.08 -0.37
C SER A 211 12.60 41.94 -1.44
N ARG A 212 13.58 41.43 -2.18
CA ARG A 212 14.32 42.16 -3.22
C ARG A 212 14.28 41.55 -4.63
N GLY A 213 13.55 40.46 -4.84
CA GLY A 213 13.52 39.76 -6.13
C GLY A 213 12.80 38.42 -6.07
N SER A 214 12.52 37.84 -7.23
CA SER A 214 11.85 36.55 -7.37
C SER A 214 12.47 35.74 -8.49
N ASP A 215 12.60 34.43 -8.28
CA ASP A 215 13.09 33.46 -9.27
C ASP A 215 12.00 32.45 -9.59
N SER A 216 11.91 32.06 -10.86
CA SER A 216 10.95 31.07 -11.35
C SER A 216 11.65 30.12 -12.30
N HIS A 217 11.61 28.83 -11.99
CA HIS A 217 12.27 27.81 -12.79
C HIS A 217 11.34 26.64 -13.05
N VAL A 218 11.22 26.25 -14.32
CA VAL A 218 10.61 24.99 -14.76
C VAL A 218 11.75 24.04 -15.12
N GLN A 219 11.78 22.88 -14.49
CA GLN A 219 12.75 21.83 -14.76
C GLN A 219 12.02 20.57 -15.20
N LEU A 220 12.35 20.07 -16.39
CA LEU A 220 12.00 18.73 -16.85
C LEU A 220 13.17 17.82 -16.53
N GLN A 221 13.06 17.01 -15.48
CA GLN A 221 14.13 16.12 -15.03
C GLN A 221 14.37 15.01 -16.06
N ASP A 222 13.30 14.30 -16.43
CA ASP A 222 13.33 13.25 -17.43
C ASP A 222 12.01 13.15 -18.21
N LEU A 223 12.12 12.65 -19.42
CA LEU A 223 11.00 12.33 -20.31
C LEU A 223 11.52 11.32 -21.33
N TYR A 224 11.13 10.07 -21.18
CA TYR A 224 11.68 8.97 -21.96
C TYR A 224 10.60 7.97 -22.36
N TYR A 225 10.77 7.40 -23.54
CA TYR A 225 10.09 6.18 -23.96
C TYR A 225 10.93 4.98 -23.55
N ARG A 226 10.31 3.99 -22.91
CA ARG A 226 10.93 2.72 -22.54
C ARG A 226 10.22 1.55 -23.20
N HIS A 227 11.01 0.58 -23.66
CA HIS A 227 10.56 -0.72 -24.13
C HIS A 227 11.34 -1.82 -23.42
N ASP A 228 10.63 -2.73 -22.75
CA ASP A 228 11.20 -3.90 -22.08
C ASP A 228 11.35 -5.07 -23.06
N LEU A 229 12.59 -5.50 -23.24
CA LEU A 229 13.00 -6.60 -24.12
C LEU A 229 13.05 -7.90 -23.30
N GLY A 230 11.87 -8.46 -23.03
CA GLY A 230 11.71 -9.59 -22.11
C GLY A 230 11.69 -9.13 -20.65
N THR A 231 12.01 -10.04 -19.72
CA THR A 231 12.01 -9.79 -18.27
C THR A 231 13.35 -9.24 -17.76
N GLU A 232 14.41 -9.32 -18.56
CA GLU A 232 15.79 -9.03 -18.12
C GLU A 232 16.41 -7.80 -18.79
N HIS A 233 15.92 -7.35 -19.95
CA HIS A 233 16.54 -6.26 -20.71
C HIS A 233 15.57 -5.12 -21.01
N TYR A 234 16.10 -3.93 -21.25
CA TYR A 234 15.31 -2.77 -21.68
C TYR A 234 16.07 -1.88 -22.66
N ALA A 235 15.31 -1.10 -23.42
CA ALA A 235 15.78 0.03 -24.21
C ALA A 235 14.98 1.28 -23.84
N GLN A 236 15.66 2.40 -23.66
CA GLN A 236 15.11 3.71 -23.34
C GLN A 236 15.64 4.76 -24.31
N ALA A 237 14.79 5.70 -24.71
CA ALA A 237 15.15 6.84 -25.54
C ALA A 237 14.44 8.12 -25.08
N GLY A 238 15.15 9.24 -25.07
CA GLY A 238 14.64 10.53 -24.63
C GLY A 238 15.58 11.20 -23.62
N ARG A 239 15.04 12.07 -22.78
CA ARG A 239 15.76 12.68 -21.65
C ARG A 239 15.75 11.72 -20.48
N MET A 240 16.92 11.29 -20.04
CA MET A 240 17.08 10.35 -18.93
C MET A 240 18.07 10.90 -17.92
N ASP A 241 17.82 10.62 -16.64
CA ASP A 241 18.76 10.90 -15.57
C ASP A 241 19.26 9.60 -14.91
N ASN A 242 20.01 9.75 -13.83
CA ASN A 242 20.61 8.63 -13.11
C ASN A 242 19.62 7.88 -12.17
N ARG A 243 18.39 8.38 -11.97
CA ARG A 243 17.45 7.79 -11.00
C ARG A 243 16.99 6.40 -11.45
N ASN A 244 16.61 6.28 -12.72
CA ASN A 244 16.24 4.98 -13.29
C ASN A 244 17.43 4.01 -13.27
N LEU A 245 18.64 4.52 -13.51
CA LEU A 245 19.84 3.71 -13.52
C LEU A 245 20.21 3.18 -12.12
N ALA A 246 20.01 4.00 -11.09
CA ALA A 246 20.26 3.65 -9.69
C ALA A 246 19.13 2.85 -9.02
N SER A 247 18.01 2.57 -9.70
CA SER A 247 16.89 1.79 -9.15
C SER A 247 16.79 0.40 -9.79
N ALA A 248 15.85 -0.43 -9.32
CA ALA A 248 15.58 -1.74 -9.92
C ALA A 248 15.21 -1.64 -11.42
N LEU A 249 14.67 -0.50 -11.86
CA LEU A 249 14.35 -0.23 -13.26
C LEU A 249 15.59 -0.35 -14.16
N GLY A 250 16.76 0.10 -13.70
CA GLY A 250 17.98 0.19 -14.50
C GLY A 250 19.11 -0.72 -14.04
N GLY A 251 18.84 -1.72 -13.20
CA GLY A 251 19.85 -2.69 -12.75
C GLY A 251 20.60 -2.29 -11.47
N ASN A 252 20.13 -1.25 -10.77
CA ASN A 252 20.62 -0.84 -9.46
C ASN A 252 22.11 -0.40 -9.45
N PHE A 253 22.45 0.55 -10.32
CA PHE A 253 23.79 1.14 -10.42
C PHE A 253 23.90 2.43 -9.58
N GLY A 254 24.31 2.29 -8.32
CA GLY A 254 24.46 3.39 -7.38
C GLY A 254 25.77 4.17 -7.46
N PHE A 255 26.18 4.65 -8.65
CA PHE A 255 27.39 5.47 -8.76
C PHE A 255 27.24 6.78 -7.99
N THR A 256 28.15 7.03 -7.05
CA THR A 256 28.12 8.22 -6.19
C THR A 256 28.98 9.35 -6.73
N MET A 257 30.03 9.01 -7.48
CA MET A 257 31.08 9.94 -7.94
C MET A 257 31.14 10.04 -9.46
N LEU A 258 30.66 9.02 -10.20
CA LEU A 258 30.64 9.02 -11.66
C LEU A 258 29.70 10.12 -12.19
N PRO A 259 30.16 11.00 -13.09
CA PRO A 259 29.38 12.13 -13.59
C PRO A 259 28.36 11.72 -14.66
N VAL A 260 27.47 10.78 -14.31
CA VAL A 260 26.34 10.36 -15.15
C VAL A 260 25.20 11.37 -14.93
N GLY A 261 25.28 12.51 -15.60
CA GLY A 261 24.29 13.61 -15.52
C GLY A 261 23.01 13.34 -16.29
N THR A 262 22.20 14.38 -16.51
CA THR A 262 21.05 14.29 -17.41
C THR A 262 21.51 14.18 -18.86
N LEU A 263 20.91 13.28 -19.62
CA LEU A 263 21.32 12.92 -20.97
C LEU A 263 20.09 12.83 -21.88
N ASP A 264 20.15 13.54 -23.00
CA ASP A 264 19.20 13.41 -24.10
C ASP A 264 19.79 12.40 -25.10
N GLY A 265 19.26 11.18 -25.13
CA GLY A 265 19.83 10.12 -25.97
C GLY A 265 19.15 8.77 -25.81
N MET A 266 19.96 7.71 -25.83
CA MET A 266 19.51 6.32 -25.71
C MET A 266 20.25 5.60 -24.57
N ARG A 267 19.55 4.69 -23.90
CA ARG A 267 20.09 3.79 -22.87
C ARG A 267 19.57 2.37 -23.09
N VAL A 268 20.46 1.40 -23.06
CA VAL A 268 20.12 -0.03 -23.08
C VAL A 268 20.78 -0.70 -21.90
N GLY A 269 20.16 -1.73 -21.35
CA GLY A 269 20.73 -2.45 -20.23
C GLY A 269 19.84 -3.54 -19.67
N THR A 270 20.26 -4.09 -18.54
CA THR A 270 19.50 -5.08 -17.79
C THR A 270 18.60 -4.44 -16.75
N THR A 271 17.47 -5.07 -16.47
CA THR A 271 16.51 -4.62 -15.46
C THR A 271 16.31 -5.67 -14.38
N LEU A 272 16.14 -5.20 -13.14
CA LEU A 272 15.75 -6.03 -11.99
C LEU A 272 14.26 -5.85 -11.67
N ALA A 273 13.52 -5.07 -12.47
CA ALA A 273 12.14 -4.69 -12.20
C ALA A 273 11.17 -5.88 -12.14
N TYR A 274 11.50 -7.00 -12.79
CA TYR A 274 10.70 -8.21 -12.80
C TYR A 274 11.12 -9.24 -11.74
N VAL A 275 12.21 -9.00 -11.01
CA VAL A 275 12.73 -9.96 -10.01
C VAL A 275 11.86 -9.92 -8.75
N ASN A 276 11.58 -11.09 -8.16
CA ASN A 276 10.85 -11.19 -6.89
C ASN A 276 11.75 -10.76 -5.70
N PRO A 277 11.51 -9.62 -5.03
CA PRO A 277 12.37 -9.16 -3.96
C PRO A 277 11.85 -9.70 -2.61
N GLU A 278 12.47 -10.75 -2.07
CA GLU A 278 12.10 -11.27 -0.74
C GLU A 278 12.70 -10.48 0.44
N VAL A 279 13.66 -9.55 0.25
CA VAL A 279 14.30 -8.90 1.41
C VAL A 279 14.70 -7.43 1.18
N ALA A 280 14.21 -6.59 2.10
CA ALA A 280 14.68 -5.27 2.57
C ALA A 280 14.57 -4.05 1.63
N GLN A 281 13.39 -3.42 1.64
CA GLN A 281 13.21 -2.00 1.29
C GLN A 281 13.44 -1.09 2.50
N GLN A 282 14.69 -0.86 2.92
CA GLN A 282 15.01 0.27 3.80
C GLN A 282 16.23 1.01 3.28
N GLY A 283 16.06 2.29 3.01
CA GLY A 283 17.15 3.17 2.60
C GLY A 283 18.10 3.48 3.76
N THR A 284 19.27 4.04 3.46
CA THR A 284 20.25 4.48 4.45
C THR A 284 19.58 5.38 5.49
N PRO A 285 19.62 5.03 6.78
CA PRO A 285 19.02 5.87 7.82
C PRO A 285 19.74 7.22 7.86
N VAL A 286 18.99 8.30 7.63
CA VAL A 286 19.53 9.66 7.68
C VAL A 286 19.31 10.21 9.09
N THR A 287 20.38 10.20 9.88
CA THR A 287 20.35 10.71 11.25
C THR A 287 20.79 12.18 11.30
N LEU A 288 19.96 13.01 11.91
CA LEU A 288 20.16 14.44 12.08
C LEU A 288 20.38 14.77 13.55
N LEU A 289 21.46 15.50 13.82
CA LEU A 289 21.76 16.07 15.13
C LEU A 289 21.28 17.52 15.14
N LEU A 290 20.22 17.78 15.91
CA LEU A 290 19.56 19.09 16.02
C LEU A 290 19.77 19.68 17.42
N PRO A 291 20.45 20.83 17.54
CA PRO A 291 20.64 21.48 18.83
C PRO A 291 19.37 22.17 19.34
N ARG A 292 18.38 22.44 18.48
CA ARG A 292 17.08 23.06 18.81
C ARG A 292 15.97 22.50 17.94
N ASP A 293 14.71 22.80 18.27
CA ASP A 293 13.58 22.47 17.41
C ASP A 293 13.76 23.18 16.07
N SER A 294 13.78 22.41 14.99
CA SER A 294 14.21 22.89 13.68
C SER A 294 13.27 22.40 12.59
N ARG A 295 13.03 23.26 11.59
CA ARG A 295 12.44 22.85 10.31
C ARG A 295 13.57 22.38 9.39
N ILE A 296 13.43 21.20 8.81
CA ILE A 296 14.40 20.62 7.90
C ILE A 296 13.74 20.50 6.54
N ASP A 297 14.36 21.15 5.56
CA ASP A 297 14.00 21.05 4.16
C ASP A 297 15.02 20.12 3.47
N ALA A 298 14.56 18.95 3.03
CA ALA A 298 15.39 17.92 2.44
C ALA A 298 15.38 18.02 0.91
N TYR A 299 16.55 18.20 0.30
CA TYR A 299 16.70 18.42 -1.13
C TYR A 299 17.50 17.30 -1.82
N ARG A 300 17.09 16.97 -3.04
CA ARG A 300 17.92 16.28 -4.02
C ARG A 300 18.29 17.27 -5.12
N GLY A 301 19.55 17.71 -5.16
CA GLY A 301 19.93 18.81 -6.04
C GLY A 301 19.13 20.08 -5.71
N LYS A 302 18.26 20.53 -6.64
CA LYS A 302 17.37 21.69 -6.45
C LYS A 302 15.93 21.32 -6.03
N GLU A 303 15.58 20.05 -6.09
CA GLU A 303 14.23 19.56 -5.81
C GLU A 303 14.03 19.36 -4.31
N LEU A 304 12.98 19.95 -3.74
CA LEU A 304 12.56 19.74 -2.35
C LEU A 304 11.79 18.40 -2.25
N LEU A 305 12.41 17.38 -1.67
CA LEU A 305 11.78 16.08 -1.44
C LEU A 305 10.75 16.12 -0.30
N GLY A 306 10.93 17.02 0.65
CA GLY A 306 9.99 17.22 1.75
C GLY A 306 10.51 18.17 2.83
N THR A 307 9.57 18.71 3.61
CA THR A 307 9.83 19.57 4.76
C THR A 307 9.33 18.88 6.03
N SER A 308 10.17 18.83 7.06
CA SER A 308 9.85 18.20 8.35
C SER A 308 10.21 19.11 9.51
N TYR A 309 9.29 19.31 10.46
CA TYR A 309 9.61 19.92 11.75
C TYR A 309 10.05 18.83 12.72
N MET A 310 11.28 18.92 13.22
CA MET A 310 11.86 17.93 14.12
C MET A 310 12.32 18.57 15.42
N LYS A 311 12.13 17.85 16.52
CA LYS A 311 12.50 18.30 17.87
C LYS A 311 14.01 18.33 18.05
N ALA A 312 14.49 19.11 18.99
CA ALA A 312 15.91 19.14 19.35
C ALA A 312 16.39 17.75 19.82
N GLY A 313 17.49 17.23 19.30
CA GLY A 313 18.03 15.91 19.63
C GLY A 313 18.59 15.15 18.43
N VAL A 314 18.89 13.87 18.63
CA VAL A 314 19.17 12.93 17.54
C VAL A 314 17.84 12.47 16.97
N ASN A 315 17.60 12.76 15.69
CA ASN A 315 16.38 12.37 15.01
C ASN A 315 16.71 11.58 13.75
N ALA A 316 15.91 10.56 13.44
CA ALA A 316 15.95 9.89 12.14
C ALA A 316 14.93 10.56 11.21
N LEU A 317 15.39 11.04 10.06
CA LEU A 317 14.52 11.58 9.03
C LEU A 317 13.71 10.43 8.42
N ASP A 318 12.39 10.59 8.30
CA ASP A 318 11.54 9.61 7.62
C ASP A 318 11.83 9.64 6.10
N THR A 319 12.62 8.67 5.64
CA THR A 319 13.00 8.52 4.23
C THR A 319 12.13 7.52 3.47
N SER A 320 11.00 7.08 4.05
CA SER A 320 10.07 6.14 3.40
C SER A 320 9.53 6.68 2.07
N ARG A 321 9.31 8.00 2.00
CA ARG A 321 8.81 8.71 0.81
C ARG A 321 9.90 9.16 -0.14
N PHE A 322 11.18 9.00 0.22
CA PHE A 322 12.26 9.41 -0.65
C PHE A 322 12.36 8.46 -1.85
N PRO A 323 12.63 9.00 -3.06
CA PRO A 323 12.83 8.18 -4.24
C PRO A 323 13.89 7.10 -4.02
N GLU A 324 13.74 5.98 -4.71
CA GLU A 324 14.82 4.99 -4.80
C GLU A 324 16.03 5.55 -5.54
N GLY A 325 17.20 4.96 -5.29
CA GLY A 325 18.46 5.32 -5.90
C GLY A 325 19.54 5.75 -4.91
N THR A 326 20.68 6.15 -5.47
CA THR A 326 21.84 6.63 -4.71
C THR A 326 22.12 8.07 -5.10
N TYR A 327 22.03 9.00 -4.15
CA TYR A 327 22.25 10.43 -4.42
C TYR A 327 22.65 11.21 -3.15
N PRO A 328 23.32 12.37 -3.30
CA PRO A 328 23.57 13.27 -2.18
C PRO A 328 22.26 13.97 -1.76
N LEU A 329 21.87 13.74 -0.51
CA LEU A 329 20.75 14.41 0.14
C LEU A 329 21.24 15.68 0.84
N THR A 330 20.77 16.85 0.40
CA THR A 330 21.11 18.14 0.99
C THR A 330 20.02 18.60 1.95
N LEU A 331 20.33 18.65 3.23
CA LEU A 331 19.43 18.99 4.32
C LEU A 331 19.68 20.44 4.73
N ARG A 332 18.70 21.33 4.49
CA ARG A 332 18.72 22.72 4.97
C ARG A 332 17.97 22.78 6.29
N VAL A 333 18.66 23.18 7.35
CA VAL A 333 18.13 23.24 8.71
C VAL A 333 17.81 24.70 9.04
N PHE A 334 16.56 24.96 9.38
CA PHE A 334 16.03 26.24 9.79
C PHE A 334 15.70 26.21 11.28
N GLU A 335 16.25 27.16 12.04
CA GLU A 335 15.96 27.37 13.45
C GLU A 335 15.25 28.73 13.59
N ASN A 336 14.13 28.79 14.31
CA ASN A 336 13.31 30.02 14.47
C ASN A 336 12.95 30.71 13.13
N GLY A 337 12.76 29.93 12.07
CA GLY A 337 12.42 30.44 10.73
C GLY A 337 13.59 31.00 9.92
N VAL A 338 14.83 30.91 10.41
CA VAL A 338 16.05 31.34 9.72
C VAL A 338 16.91 30.13 9.38
N GLN A 339 17.44 30.05 8.15
CA GLN A 339 18.34 28.96 7.75
C GLN A 339 19.67 29.10 8.49
N VAL A 340 20.00 28.16 9.37
CA VAL A 340 21.22 28.21 10.20
C VAL A 340 22.31 27.26 9.72
N ARG A 341 21.95 26.17 9.02
CA ARG A 341 22.90 25.12 8.62
C ARG A 341 22.45 24.43 7.33
N THR A 342 23.42 24.06 6.50
CA THR A 342 23.22 23.12 5.38
C THR A 342 24.13 21.91 5.59
N GLN A 343 23.58 20.70 5.49
CA GLN A 343 24.30 19.44 5.67
C GLN A 343 24.02 18.53 4.48
N THR A 344 25.06 18.02 3.83
CA THR A 344 24.89 17.06 2.73
C THR A 344 25.27 15.67 3.21
N THR A 345 24.34 14.72 3.15
CA THR A 345 24.54 13.32 3.51
C THR A 345 24.28 12.44 2.30
N PRO A 346 25.09 11.42 2.03
CA PRO A 346 24.78 10.45 0.99
C PRO A 346 23.57 9.61 1.41
N PHE A 347 22.68 9.35 0.48
CA PHE A 347 21.47 8.55 0.69
C PHE A 347 21.43 7.46 -0.37
N THR A 348 21.26 6.22 0.08
CA THR A 348 21.12 5.04 -0.79
C THR A 348 19.86 4.30 -0.41
N LYS A 349 18.92 4.17 -1.33
CA LYS A 349 17.69 3.38 -1.17
C LYS A 349 17.51 2.52 -2.41
N THR A 350 18.13 1.35 -2.38
CA THR A 350 18.25 0.49 -3.54
C THR A 350 17.57 -0.85 -3.28
N GLY A 351 16.56 -1.19 -4.08
CA GLY A 351 15.93 -2.51 -4.09
C GLY A 351 16.83 -3.56 -4.75
N GLY A 352 16.82 -4.79 -4.23
CA GLY A 352 17.58 -5.91 -4.80
C GLY A 352 19.08 -5.85 -4.46
N GLY A 353 19.41 -5.91 -3.16
CA GLY A 353 20.76 -5.73 -2.60
C GLY A 353 21.84 -6.71 -3.10
N VAL A 354 22.93 -6.84 -2.32
CA VAL A 354 24.12 -7.65 -2.65
C VAL A 354 23.80 -9.12 -2.99
N ASP A 355 22.61 -9.60 -2.59
CA ASP A 355 22.13 -10.97 -2.80
C ASP A 355 21.57 -11.19 -4.23
N SER A 356 21.51 -10.16 -5.08
CA SER A 356 21.11 -10.32 -6.48
C SER A 356 22.10 -11.21 -7.22
N ARG A 357 21.63 -12.37 -7.70
CA ARG A 357 22.46 -13.40 -8.36
C ARG A 357 22.73 -13.13 -9.84
N THR A 358 22.18 -12.05 -10.40
CA THR A 358 22.23 -11.78 -11.83
C THR A 358 23.27 -10.69 -12.15
N ARG A 359 24.00 -10.89 -13.25
CA ARG A 359 24.92 -9.89 -13.78
C ARG A 359 24.11 -8.77 -14.40
N GLN A 360 24.39 -7.53 -14.02
CA GLN A 360 23.73 -6.36 -14.58
C GLN A 360 24.69 -5.56 -15.44
N TRP A 361 24.20 -4.93 -16.50
CA TRP A 361 24.97 -4.02 -17.33
C TRP A 361 24.09 -2.92 -17.91
N PHE A 362 24.70 -1.79 -18.26
CA PHE A 362 24.05 -0.76 -19.06
C PHE A 362 25.05 -0.06 -19.98
N ALA A 363 24.54 0.53 -21.04
CA ALA A 363 25.23 1.45 -21.92
C ALA A 363 24.29 2.60 -22.29
N GLN A 364 24.79 3.83 -22.26
CA GLN A 364 24.04 5.02 -22.66
C GLN A 364 24.93 5.97 -23.45
N ALA A 365 24.33 6.68 -24.40
CA ALA A 365 24.99 7.71 -25.18
C ALA A 365 24.00 8.79 -25.64
N GLY A 366 24.44 10.05 -25.66
CA GLY A 366 23.57 11.19 -25.96
C GLY A 366 24.22 12.53 -25.71
N ARG A 367 23.44 13.60 -25.82
CA ARG A 367 23.88 14.97 -25.51
C ARG A 367 23.61 15.25 -24.02
N PRO A 368 24.59 15.70 -23.24
CA PRO A 368 24.32 16.14 -21.87
C PRO A 368 23.39 17.36 -21.86
N SER A 369 22.42 17.37 -20.95
CA SER A 369 21.39 18.43 -20.88
C SER A 369 21.50 19.31 -19.62
N ASP A 370 22.50 19.10 -18.76
CA ASP A 370 22.67 19.92 -17.57
C ASP A 370 23.08 21.36 -17.95
N ARG A 371 22.71 22.34 -17.12
CA ARG A 371 23.17 23.73 -17.25
C ARG A 371 24.70 23.72 -17.14
N ASP A 372 25.39 24.36 -18.09
CA ASP A 372 26.86 24.41 -18.23
C ASP A 372 27.52 23.16 -18.86
N ALA A 373 26.71 22.25 -19.42
CA ALA A 373 26.93 21.53 -20.67
C ALA A 373 28.20 21.77 -21.52
N PRO A 374 29.32 20.99 -21.56
CA PRO A 374 30.23 21.07 -22.67
C PRO A 374 29.47 20.56 -23.88
N ASP A 375 29.54 21.32 -24.96
CA ASP A 375 29.00 20.88 -26.23
C ASP A 375 29.71 19.59 -26.67
N GLY A 376 28.92 18.54 -26.90
CA GLY A 376 29.42 17.24 -27.34
C GLY A 376 28.52 16.08 -26.96
N MET A 377 28.96 14.88 -27.30
CA MET A 377 28.34 13.64 -26.86
C MET A 377 28.95 13.19 -25.53
N ALA A 378 28.11 12.66 -24.65
CA ALA A 378 28.53 11.86 -23.52
C ALA A 378 28.12 10.40 -23.73
N ALA A 379 28.95 9.50 -23.23
CA ALA A 379 28.67 8.08 -23.20
C ALA A 379 29.01 7.54 -21.82
N ALA A 380 28.22 6.60 -21.31
CA ALA A 380 28.55 5.89 -20.08
C ALA A 380 28.15 4.42 -20.21
N ALA A 381 28.93 3.56 -19.59
CA ALA A 381 28.64 2.14 -19.51
C ALA A 381 29.10 1.62 -18.15
N GLY A 382 28.43 0.58 -17.66
CA GLY A 382 28.84 -0.06 -16.43
C GLY A 382 28.30 -1.46 -16.29
N VAL A 383 28.94 -2.21 -15.41
CA VAL A 383 28.65 -3.60 -15.11
C VAL A 383 28.61 -3.81 -13.60
N ARG A 384 27.66 -4.62 -13.14
CA ARG A 384 27.55 -5.07 -11.76
C ARG A 384 27.56 -6.59 -11.78
N ILE A 385 28.56 -7.17 -11.14
CA ILE A 385 28.86 -8.59 -11.18
C ILE A 385 28.79 -9.12 -9.74
N PRO A 386 27.88 -10.07 -9.43
CA PRO A 386 27.94 -10.80 -8.17
C PRO A 386 29.17 -11.71 -8.18
N LEU A 387 30.13 -11.44 -7.29
CA LEU A 387 31.34 -12.24 -7.13
C LEU A 387 31.08 -13.47 -6.25
N SER A 388 30.19 -13.34 -5.27
CA SER A 388 29.71 -14.41 -4.40
C SER A 388 28.24 -14.15 -4.03
N ARG A 389 27.64 -15.00 -3.17
CA ARG A 389 26.26 -14.76 -2.66
C ARG A 389 26.15 -13.49 -1.81
N GLU A 390 27.28 -12.94 -1.40
CA GLU A 390 27.40 -11.89 -0.40
C GLU A 390 28.27 -10.74 -0.88
N MET A 391 28.82 -10.81 -2.10
CA MET A 391 29.72 -9.80 -2.66
C MET A 391 29.30 -9.38 -4.06
N ALA A 392 29.25 -8.08 -4.32
CA ALA A 392 28.99 -7.52 -5.63
C ALA A 392 30.06 -6.49 -6.00
N LEU A 393 30.59 -6.60 -7.22
CA LEU A 393 31.50 -5.63 -7.82
C LEU A 393 30.72 -4.81 -8.84
N THR A 394 30.70 -3.49 -8.68
CA THR A 394 30.08 -2.55 -9.62
C THR A 394 31.18 -1.67 -10.22
N SER A 395 31.29 -1.60 -11.54
CA SER A 395 32.25 -0.72 -12.21
C SER A 395 31.56 0.04 -13.34
N GLY A 396 31.88 1.33 -13.47
CA GLY A 396 31.31 2.20 -14.49
C GLY A 396 32.36 3.12 -15.07
N VAL A 397 32.21 3.41 -16.36
CA VAL A 397 33.03 4.36 -17.10
C VAL A 397 32.09 5.39 -17.73
N ALA A 398 32.45 6.66 -17.64
CA ALA A 398 31.74 7.75 -18.29
C ALA A 398 32.73 8.63 -19.07
N SER A 399 32.39 8.92 -20.31
CA SER A 399 33.08 9.88 -21.17
C SER A 399 32.20 11.10 -21.34
N VAL A 400 32.68 12.26 -20.95
CA VAL A 400 31.94 13.52 -21.03
C VAL A 400 32.85 14.63 -21.53
N GLY A 401 32.52 15.23 -22.68
CA GLY A 401 33.42 16.14 -23.37
C GLY A 401 34.71 15.41 -23.81
N ARG A 402 35.87 15.86 -23.33
CA ARG A 402 37.19 15.23 -23.59
C ARG A 402 37.69 14.37 -22.43
N HIS A 403 36.91 14.25 -21.36
CA HIS A 403 37.34 13.62 -20.11
C HIS A 403 36.65 12.27 -19.90
N VAL A 404 37.41 11.33 -19.38
CA VAL A 404 36.96 9.97 -19.07
C VAL A 404 37.14 9.73 -17.59
N TYR A 405 36.09 9.18 -16.99
CA TYR A 405 35.96 8.91 -15.57
C TYR A 405 35.65 7.44 -15.35
N ASN A 406 36.19 6.86 -14.29
CA ASN A 406 35.87 5.52 -13.84
C ASN A 406 35.49 5.56 -12.36
N GLU A 407 34.43 4.84 -12.00
CA GLU A 407 34.11 4.52 -10.61
C GLU A 407 33.99 2.99 -10.47
N THR A 408 34.69 2.41 -9.52
CA THR A 408 34.62 0.99 -9.20
C THR A 408 34.31 0.83 -7.72
N ALA A 409 33.25 0.08 -7.40
CA ALA A 409 32.75 -0.18 -6.07
C ALA A 409 32.69 -1.68 -5.78
N LEU A 410 33.05 -2.05 -4.56
CA LEU A 410 32.90 -3.40 -4.02
C LEU A 410 31.97 -3.33 -2.81
N GLU A 411 30.89 -4.10 -2.84
CA GLU A 411 29.92 -4.25 -1.77
C GLU A 411 30.00 -5.67 -1.21
N TRP A 412 29.99 -5.82 0.11
CA TRP A 412 29.95 -7.09 0.82
C TRP A 412 28.92 -7.04 1.95
N ARG A 413 28.11 -8.08 2.09
CA ARG A 413 27.13 -8.21 3.18
C ARG A 413 27.01 -9.66 3.62
N HIS A 414 27.26 -9.92 4.90
CA HIS A 414 27.13 -11.24 5.51
C HIS A 414 26.24 -11.18 6.74
N ALA A 415 25.32 -12.14 6.87
CA ALA A 415 24.49 -12.30 8.05
C ALA A 415 25.11 -13.35 8.98
N PHE A 416 25.65 -12.91 10.11
CA PHE A 416 26.12 -13.78 11.18
C PHE A 416 24.95 -14.13 12.12
N PRO A 417 25.07 -15.17 12.97
CA PRO A 417 24.11 -15.44 14.04
C PRO A 417 23.97 -14.26 15.03
N LEU A 418 25.04 -13.47 15.16
CA LEU A 418 25.13 -12.23 15.92
C LEU A 418 24.91 -11.02 14.99
N GLY A 419 23.94 -11.10 14.06
CA GLY A 419 23.49 -10.02 13.18
C GLY A 419 24.30 -9.74 11.91
N VAL A 420 23.98 -8.64 11.23
CA VAL A 420 24.37 -8.42 9.82
C VAL A 420 25.52 -7.43 9.72
N LEU A 421 26.62 -7.83 9.07
CA LEU A 421 27.73 -6.97 8.71
C LEU A 421 27.66 -6.61 7.24
N SER A 422 27.71 -5.32 6.93
CA SER A 422 27.84 -4.80 5.57
C SER A 422 29.06 -3.90 5.47
N ALA A 423 29.91 -4.16 4.49
CA ALA A 423 31.05 -3.32 4.15
C ALA A 423 30.96 -2.95 2.66
N GLY A 424 31.38 -1.74 2.32
CA GLY A 424 31.44 -1.31 0.94
C GLY A 424 32.49 -0.25 0.75
N GLY A 425 33.02 -0.14 -0.46
CA GLY A 425 33.86 0.98 -0.82
C GLY A 425 33.91 1.20 -2.31
N SER A 426 33.97 2.46 -2.72
CA SER A 426 34.16 2.86 -4.12
C SER A 426 35.43 3.68 -4.29
N PHE A 427 36.05 3.55 -5.47
CA PHE A 427 37.18 4.35 -5.91
C PHE A 427 36.82 5.01 -7.23
N PHE A 428 37.19 6.29 -7.35
CA PHE A 428 36.89 7.13 -8.49
C PHE A 428 38.17 7.77 -9.01
N PHE A 429 38.35 7.74 -10.33
CA PHE A 429 39.49 8.34 -11.03
C PHE A 429 39.03 8.97 -12.35
N GLY A 430 39.49 10.18 -12.64
CA GLY A 430 39.28 10.87 -13.91
C GLY A 430 40.60 11.28 -14.55
N ASN A 431 40.64 11.30 -15.89
CA ASN A 431 41.80 11.77 -16.65
C ASN A 431 42.03 13.29 -16.58
N ASP A 432 41.09 14.03 -15.99
CA ASP A 432 41.19 15.45 -15.63
C ASP A 432 41.93 15.67 -14.28
N GLY A 433 42.40 14.61 -13.64
CA GLY A 433 43.07 14.65 -12.34
C GLY A 433 42.10 14.53 -11.15
N SER A 434 40.81 14.34 -11.41
CA SER A 434 39.82 14.08 -10.36
C SER A 434 40.01 12.69 -9.74
N ARG A 435 39.82 12.61 -8.42
CA ARG A 435 39.93 11.36 -7.66
C ARG A 435 39.02 11.37 -6.44
N GLY A 436 38.54 10.21 -6.04
CA GLY A 436 37.69 10.09 -4.86
C GLY A 436 37.63 8.66 -4.36
N ASN A 437 37.19 8.50 -3.11
CA ASN A 437 36.87 7.20 -2.57
C ASN A 437 35.77 7.29 -1.51
N THR A 438 34.97 6.23 -1.43
CA THR A 438 33.98 6.02 -0.37
C THR A 438 34.32 4.75 0.39
N GLN A 439 34.06 4.73 1.68
CA GLN A 439 34.23 3.56 2.54
C GLN A 439 33.08 3.54 3.53
N GLN A 440 32.38 2.43 3.62
CA GLN A 440 31.27 2.22 4.54
C GLN A 440 31.45 0.88 5.22
N ILE A 441 31.29 0.86 6.54
CA ILE A 441 31.20 -0.37 7.33
C ILE A 441 30.06 -0.16 8.32
N SER A 442 29.11 -1.08 8.36
CA SER A 442 28.04 -1.07 9.35
C SER A 442 27.70 -2.47 9.80
N PHE A 443 27.40 -2.62 11.08
CA PHE A 443 26.81 -3.85 11.60
C PHE A 443 25.67 -3.58 12.56
N ALA A 444 24.70 -4.48 12.53
CA ALA A 444 23.47 -4.37 13.28
C ALA A 444 23.13 -5.73 13.93
N ASP A 445 23.16 -5.76 15.26
CA ASP A 445 22.73 -6.88 16.09
C ASP A 445 22.33 -6.45 17.51
N GLY A 446 21.25 -5.69 17.64
CA GLY A 446 20.93 -4.98 18.89
C GLY A 446 21.89 -3.82 19.19
N VAL A 447 23.20 -4.05 19.10
CA VAL A 447 24.25 -3.04 18.93
C VAL A 447 24.32 -2.64 17.46
N SER A 448 24.14 -1.36 17.16
CA SER A 448 24.33 -0.82 15.81
C SER A 448 25.57 0.06 15.77
N TRP A 449 26.46 -0.19 14.83
CA TRP A 449 27.63 0.65 14.56
C TRP A 449 27.70 0.91 13.07
N SER A 450 28.01 2.15 12.70
CA SER A 450 28.19 2.54 11.32
C SER A 450 29.32 3.54 11.21
N VAL A 451 30.23 3.32 10.27
CA VAL A 451 31.33 4.22 9.93
C VAL A 451 31.26 4.46 8.43
N TYR A 452 31.17 5.73 8.06
CA TYR A 452 31.09 6.16 6.69
C TYR A 452 32.13 7.25 6.42
N ARG A 453 32.98 7.04 5.43
CA ARG A 453 33.99 7.99 4.96
C ARG A 453 33.77 8.28 3.49
N TYR A 454 33.77 9.55 3.15
CA TYR A 454 33.66 10.06 1.79
C TYR A 454 34.76 11.08 1.55
N GLN A 455 35.56 10.86 0.53
CA GLN A 455 36.62 11.78 0.14
C GLN A 455 36.53 12.02 -1.36
N MET A 456 36.49 13.28 -1.74
CA MET A 456 36.40 13.67 -3.15
C MET A 456 37.30 14.86 -3.44
N ARG A 457 38.01 14.77 -4.56
CA ARG A 457 38.87 15.82 -5.10
C ARG A 457 38.57 15.96 -6.58
N GLY A 458 37.82 16.99 -6.96
CA GLY A 458 37.66 17.38 -8.37
C GLY A 458 38.96 17.90 -9.00
N ALA A 459 38.96 18.08 -10.32
CA ALA A 459 40.09 18.66 -11.07
C ALA A 459 40.47 20.06 -10.56
N ALA A 460 39.49 20.85 -10.12
CA ALA A 460 39.68 22.20 -9.60
C ALA A 460 40.41 22.26 -8.25
N CYS A 461 40.61 21.12 -7.54
CA CYS A 461 41.35 21.12 -6.28
C CYS A 461 42.86 21.43 -6.49
N ASN A 462 43.41 21.11 -7.66
CA ASN A 462 44.84 21.21 -7.98
C ASN A 462 45.17 22.15 -9.16
N GLY A 463 44.19 22.73 -9.88
CA GLY A 463 44.41 23.59 -11.06
C GLY A 463 43.27 24.59 -11.34
N PRO A 464 43.38 25.48 -12.34
CA PRO A 464 42.29 26.41 -12.73
C PRO A 464 41.06 25.62 -13.21
N ALA A 465 39.86 26.00 -12.73
CA ALA A 465 38.62 25.25 -12.91
C ALA A 465 38.12 25.26 -14.37
N VAL A 466 38.05 24.10 -15.03
CA VAL A 466 37.53 23.95 -16.41
C VAL A 466 36.59 22.74 -16.60
N SER A 467 36.20 22.01 -15.55
CA SER A 467 35.39 20.79 -15.71
C SER A 467 33.89 21.03 -15.57
N TYR A 468 33.13 20.40 -16.46
CA TYR A 468 31.66 20.40 -16.63
C TYR A 468 30.84 20.02 -15.38
N ARG A 469 31.45 19.41 -14.37
CA ARG A 469 30.85 19.23 -13.05
C ARG A 469 32.00 19.28 -12.07
N ASP A 470 32.34 20.47 -11.55
CA ASP A 470 33.27 20.52 -10.43
C ASP A 470 32.60 19.87 -9.24
N ILE A 471 33.02 18.62 -8.96
CA ILE A 471 32.44 17.79 -7.91
C ILE A 471 32.96 18.23 -6.52
N GLY A 472 33.74 19.31 -6.49
CA GLY A 472 34.22 19.99 -5.30
C GLY A 472 35.29 19.21 -4.54
N CYS A 473 35.72 19.81 -3.43
CA CYS A 473 36.82 19.30 -2.62
C CYS A 473 36.34 19.08 -1.18
N TYR A 474 35.90 17.86 -0.86
CA TYR A 474 35.27 17.54 0.42
C TYR A 474 35.87 16.28 1.06
N ASP A 475 36.00 16.29 2.38
CA ASP A 475 36.18 15.10 3.21
C ASP A 475 35.06 15.05 4.23
N MET A 476 34.34 13.93 4.29
CA MET A 476 33.33 13.65 5.29
C MET A 476 33.62 12.32 5.97
N LEU A 477 33.52 12.30 7.29
CA LEU A 477 33.55 11.09 8.09
C LEU A 477 32.41 11.16 9.10
N ASN A 478 31.55 10.14 9.12
CA ASN A 478 30.49 9.97 10.09
C ASN A 478 30.66 8.61 10.75
N ALA A 479 30.73 8.57 12.07
CA ALA A 479 30.82 7.34 12.84
C ALA A 479 29.76 7.37 13.94
N THR A 480 28.89 6.37 13.98
CA THR A 480 27.87 6.23 15.01
C THR A 480 27.94 4.84 15.62
N VAL A 481 27.75 4.76 16.93
CA VAL A 481 27.65 3.52 17.68
C VAL A 481 26.48 3.69 18.64
N SER A 482 25.52 2.79 18.61
CA SER A 482 24.46 2.70 19.60
C SER A 482 24.33 1.27 20.11
N PHE A 483 24.13 1.12 21.41
CA PHE A 483 23.91 -0.19 22.00
C PHE A 483 22.97 -0.10 23.20
N PRO A 484 22.10 -1.11 23.37
CA PRO A 484 21.25 -1.24 24.55
C PRO A 484 22.09 -1.68 25.75
N MET A 485 21.93 -0.99 26.88
CA MET A 485 22.48 -1.33 28.19
C MET A 485 21.30 -1.59 29.14
N GLY A 486 20.74 -2.81 29.06
CA GLY A 486 19.51 -3.16 29.77
C GLY A 486 18.34 -2.28 29.33
N ASN A 487 17.76 -1.52 30.27
CA ASN A 487 16.66 -0.58 29.98
C ASN A 487 17.13 0.80 29.48
N TRP A 488 18.43 0.99 29.27
CA TRP A 488 19.01 2.20 28.71
C TRP A 488 19.51 1.95 27.30
N SER A 489 19.59 2.99 26.49
CA SER A 489 20.29 2.98 25.20
C SER A 489 21.41 4.02 25.25
N ALA A 490 22.63 3.60 24.95
CA ALA A 490 23.75 4.50 24.72
C ALA A 490 23.88 4.79 23.23
N MET A 491 24.28 6.01 22.90
CA MET A 491 24.69 6.41 21.56
C MET A 491 25.91 7.32 21.62
N LEU A 492 26.90 7.02 20.80
CA LEU A 492 28.08 7.83 20.52
C LEU A 492 28.09 8.17 19.03
N GLY A 493 28.17 9.44 18.69
CA GLY A 493 28.22 9.94 17.31
C GLY A 493 29.39 10.88 17.11
N TYR A 494 30.13 10.72 16.02
CA TYR A 494 31.22 11.58 15.60
C TYR A 494 31.04 11.96 14.13
N THR A 495 31.10 13.26 13.85
CA THR A 495 31.04 13.80 12.50
C THR A 495 32.24 14.70 12.26
N TYR A 496 32.85 14.56 11.10
CA TYR A 496 33.94 15.38 10.60
C TYR A 496 33.60 15.78 9.18
N ASN A 497 33.67 17.08 8.89
CA ASN A 497 33.48 17.60 7.55
C ASN A 497 34.58 18.61 7.26
N LYS A 498 35.24 18.49 6.12
CA LYS A 498 36.25 19.44 5.64
C LYS A 498 35.90 19.80 4.21
N SER A 499 35.65 21.08 3.95
CA SER A 499 35.59 21.62 2.60
C SER A 499 36.82 22.47 2.35
N VAL A 500 37.57 22.14 1.30
CA VAL A 500 38.74 22.92 0.88
C VAL A 500 38.23 24.16 0.15
N GLY A 501 38.49 25.34 0.71
CA GLY A 501 38.10 26.62 0.11
C GLY A 501 39.26 27.25 -0.64
N ARG A 502 39.10 27.52 -1.94
CA ARG A 502 39.86 28.59 -2.61
C ARG A 502 38.92 29.77 -2.90
N SER A 503 39.49 30.97 -2.89
CA SER A 503 38.82 32.19 -3.35
C SER A 503 38.63 32.11 -4.86
N GLN A 504 37.39 32.04 -5.29
CA GLN A 504 37.03 32.62 -6.57
C GLN A 504 36.21 33.87 -6.22
N ASP A 505 36.52 35.00 -6.83
CA ASP A 505 35.60 36.14 -6.93
C ASP A 505 34.40 35.68 -7.77
N TRP A 506 33.64 34.74 -7.23
CA TRP A 506 32.32 34.42 -7.71
C TRP A 506 31.44 35.44 -7.01
N GLN A 507 31.32 36.62 -7.62
CA GLN A 507 30.09 37.39 -7.47
C GLN A 507 28.99 36.41 -7.87
N PRO A 508 28.15 35.98 -6.94
CA PRO A 508 26.96 35.26 -7.35
C PRO A 508 26.24 36.23 -8.27
N ASP A 509 26.01 35.85 -9.52
CA ASP A 509 24.91 36.40 -10.28
C ASP A 509 23.63 35.89 -9.59
N THR A 510 23.36 36.41 -8.38
CA THR A 510 22.17 36.07 -7.60
C THR A 510 21.45 37.37 -7.27
N PRO A 511 20.50 37.77 -8.11
CA PRO A 511 19.35 38.54 -7.67
C PRO A 511 18.61 37.85 -6.49
N ASP A 512 18.83 36.54 -6.29
CA ASP A 512 18.00 35.65 -5.46
C ASP A 512 18.40 35.50 -3.97
N ARG A 513 19.46 36.16 -3.50
CA ARG A 513 19.92 35.99 -2.10
C ARG A 513 20.42 37.29 -1.46
N PRO A 514 19.53 38.24 -1.14
CA PRO A 514 19.92 39.53 -0.55
C PRO A 514 20.41 39.44 0.90
N TRP A 515 20.31 38.26 1.54
CA TRP A 515 20.73 37.98 2.92
C TRP A 515 21.86 36.94 3.01
N ALA A 516 22.26 36.33 1.89
CA ALA A 516 23.49 35.54 1.88
C ALA A 516 24.65 36.52 1.87
N THR A 517 25.37 36.64 2.99
CA THR A 517 26.66 37.30 2.97
C THR A 517 27.52 36.60 1.92
N PRO A 518 28.15 37.32 0.98
CA PRO A 518 29.16 36.73 0.12
C PRO A 518 30.22 36.14 1.05
N VAL A 519 30.26 34.80 1.12
CA VAL A 519 31.28 34.12 1.91
C VAL A 519 32.55 34.16 1.09
N PHE A 520 33.36 35.20 1.32
CA PHE A 520 34.74 35.21 0.89
C PHE A 520 35.46 34.07 1.62
N ARG A 521 35.61 32.92 0.96
CA ARG A 521 36.23 31.74 1.57
C ARG A 521 37.74 31.82 1.39
N GLN A 522 38.43 32.37 2.39
CA GLN A 522 39.86 32.17 2.57
C GLN A 522 40.09 30.87 3.38
N GLY A 523 40.49 29.80 2.69
CA GLY A 523 41.05 28.59 3.31
C GLY A 523 40.07 27.45 3.63
N ASP A 524 40.64 26.37 4.16
CA ASP A 524 39.94 25.13 4.51
C ASP A 524 38.95 25.35 5.66
N GLN A 525 37.69 24.95 5.46
CA GLN A 525 36.65 24.95 6.48
C GLN A 525 36.48 23.53 7.03
N VAL A 526 36.90 23.33 8.27
CA VAL A 526 36.78 22.07 9.01
C VAL A 526 35.73 22.21 10.11
N SER A 527 34.78 21.29 10.18
CA SER A 527 33.85 21.12 11.31
C SER A 527 33.96 19.71 11.89
N ARG A 528 33.90 19.62 13.22
CA ARG A 528 33.97 18.37 13.97
C ARG A 528 32.90 18.42 15.06
N ALA A 529 32.03 17.43 15.13
CA ALA A 529 31.08 17.30 16.23
C ALA A 529 31.13 15.88 16.82
N LEU A 530 31.29 15.79 18.14
CA LEU A 530 31.21 14.56 18.93
C LEU A 530 30.01 14.69 19.86
N GLN A 531 29.18 13.66 19.95
CA GLN A 531 28.04 13.59 20.86
C GLN A 531 27.99 12.22 21.54
N ALA A 532 27.84 12.21 22.85
CA ALA A 532 27.57 11.01 23.64
C ALA A 532 26.21 11.21 24.32
N SER A 533 25.34 10.21 24.28
CA SER A 533 24.01 10.29 24.88
C SER A 533 23.55 8.95 25.45
N LEU A 534 22.77 9.04 26.52
CA LEU A 534 22.10 7.95 27.20
C LEU A 534 20.61 8.29 27.20
N SER A 535 19.77 7.35 26.78
CA SER A 535 18.34 7.52 26.87
C SER A 535 17.63 6.30 27.45
N ARG A 536 16.54 6.54 28.18
CA ARG A 536 15.72 5.49 28.79
C ARG A 536 14.26 5.84 28.65
N SER A 537 13.53 4.99 27.95
CA SER A 537 12.08 5.03 27.88
C SER A 537 11.48 4.02 28.85
N PHE A 538 10.52 4.45 29.66
CA PHE A 538 9.72 3.56 30.49
C PHE A 538 8.28 4.06 30.57
N THR A 539 7.34 3.13 30.70
CA THR A 539 5.92 3.45 30.79
C THR A 539 5.46 3.33 32.23
N TRP A 540 4.85 4.38 32.76
CA TRP A 540 4.18 4.38 34.05
C TRP A 540 2.69 4.61 33.85
N ARG A 541 1.89 3.56 34.12
CA ARG A 541 0.44 3.52 33.80
C ARG A 541 0.17 3.76 32.32
N LYS A 542 -0.31 4.96 31.96
CA LYS A 542 -0.63 5.38 30.58
C LYS A 542 0.35 6.40 30.01
N VAL A 543 1.37 6.79 30.79
CA VAL A 543 2.34 7.82 30.43
C VAL A 543 3.69 7.16 30.12
N SER A 544 4.16 7.32 28.89
CA SER A 544 5.51 6.95 28.47
C SER A 544 6.47 8.11 28.76
N THR A 545 7.47 7.84 29.59
CA THR A 545 8.50 8.79 30.00
C THR A 545 9.80 8.44 29.30
N ASN A 546 10.38 9.39 28.58
CA ASN A 546 11.69 9.28 27.95
C ASN A 546 12.67 10.24 28.63
N LEU A 547 13.69 9.70 29.27
CA LEU A 547 14.79 10.43 29.87
C LEU A 547 15.98 10.41 28.90
N ARG A 548 16.62 11.55 28.68
CA ARG A 548 17.83 11.71 27.87
C ARG A 548 18.88 12.51 28.62
N VAL A 549 20.12 12.04 28.60
CA VAL A 549 21.29 12.71 29.18
C VAL A 549 22.40 12.61 28.16
N GLY A 550 23.10 13.69 27.86
CA GLY A 550 24.21 13.63 26.92
C GLY A 550 25.19 14.77 27.05
N ALA A 551 26.31 14.63 26.36
CA ALA A 551 27.34 15.64 26.21
C ALA A 551 27.69 15.79 24.73
N TYR A 552 28.02 17.00 24.31
CA TYR A 552 28.44 17.31 22.95
C TYR A 552 29.67 18.22 22.94
N ALA A 553 30.46 18.08 21.90
CA ALA A 553 31.64 18.89 21.61
C ALA A 553 31.64 19.23 20.13
N ASN A 554 31.57 20.51 19.79
CA ASN A 554 31.55 21.00 18.42
C ASN A 554 32.70 21.97 18.19
N ARG A 555 33.43 21.80 17.09
CA ARG A 555 34.55 22.64 16.70
C ARG A 555 34.48 22.92 15.20
N SER A 556 34.22 24.16 14.84
CA SER A 556 34.28 24.64 13.45
C SER A 556 35.38 25.68 13.27
N THR A 557 35.87 25.79 12.04
CA THR A 557 36.92 26.76 11.68
C THR A 557 36.30 28.15 11.63
N GLY A 558 36.87 29.12 12.34
CA GLY A 558 36.30 30.47 12.47
C GLY A 558 35.25 30.64 13.58
N ALA A 559 34.83 29.57 14.27
CA ALA A 559 34.00 29.67 15.47
C ALA A 559 34.74 29.15 16.72
N ARG A 560 34.25 29.51 17.90
CA ARG A 560 34.79 28.99 19.16
C ARG A 560 34.38 27.51 19.31
N SER A 561 35.25 26.73 19.97
CA SER A 561 34.89 25.36 20.30
C SER A 561 33.83 25.35 21.39
N GLU A 562 32.69 24.72 21.12
CA GLU A 562 31.54 24.61 22.01
C GLU A 562 31.56 23.23 22.66
N TYR A 563 31.46 23.21 23.98
CA TYR A 563 31.36 21.98 24.75
C TYR A 563 30.21 22.16 25.72
N GLY A 564 29.31 21.19 25.79
CA GLY A 564 28.15 21.28 26.65
C GLY A 564 27.53 19.93 26.99
N GLY A 565 26.70 19.94 28.03
CA GLY A 565 25.85 18.83 28.43
C GLY A 565 24.38 19.16 28.21
N TYR A 566 23.55 18.13 28.09
CA TYR A 566 22.11 18.30 28.12
C TYR A 566 21.43 17.19 28.92
N VAL A 567 20.36 17.56 29.60
CA VAL A 567 19.47 16.65 30.32
C VAL A 567 18.05 17.01 29.93
N GLY A 568 17.30 16.03 29.45
CA GLY A 568 15.93 16.23 29.05
C GLY A 568 15.01 15.11 29.48
N VAL A 569 13.77 15.47 29.77
CA VAL A 569 12.68 14.54 30.08
C VAL A 569 11.54 14.85 29.14
N THR A 570 11.00 13.83 28.48
CA THR A 570 9.79 13.92 27.66
C THR A 570 8.74 12.95 28.20
N LEU A 571 7.60 13.48 28.57
CA LEU A 571 6.41 12.75 28.96
C LEU A 571 5.47 12.68 27.76
N SER A 572 4.91 11.51 27.50
CA SER A 572 3.96 11.31 26.40
C SER A 572 2.81 10.41 26.86
N MET A 573 1.60 10.72 26.43
CA MET A 573 0.39 9.98 26.79
C MET A 573 -0.48 9.80 25.56
N ALA A 574 -0.82 8.54 25.26
CA ALA A 574 -1.76 8.19 24.21
C ALA A 574 -3.12 7.84 24.82
N GLU A 575 -4.17 8.53 24.34
CA GLU A 575 -5.55 8.33 24.71
C GLU A 575 -6.29 7.71 23.52
N PRO A 576 -6.42 6.37 23.45
CA PRO A 576 -7.12 5.74 22.34
C PRO A 576 -8.60 6.12 22.34
N ALA A 577 -9.19 6.22 21.15
CA ALA A 577 -10.62 6.48 21.00
C ALA A 577 -11.42 5.31 21.59
N ARG A 578 -12.30 5.58 22.56
CA ARG A 578 -13.16 4.55 23.19
C ARG A 578 -14.41 4.19 22.39
N GLN A 579 -14.76 4.98 21.39
CA GLN A 579 -15.94 4.80 20.53
C GLN A 579 -15.61 5.20 19.08
N LEU A 580 -16.26 4.57 18.12
CA LEU A 580 -16.16 4.93 16.70
C LEU A 580 -16.49 6.42 16.50
N GLY A 581 -15.68 7.15 15.73
CA GLY A 581 -15.89 8.57 15.41
C GLY A 581 -15.37 9.59 16.44
N ARG A 582 -14.91 9.16 17.63
CA ARG A 582 -14.19 10.05 18.56
C ARG A 582 -12.70 10.13 18.21
N ALA A 583 -12.09 11.28 18.47
CA ALA A 583 -10.67 11.46 18.25
C ALA A 583 -9.86 10.64 19.26
N SER A 584 -8.79 9.98 18.82
CA SER A 584 -7.72 9.60 19.74
C SER A 584 -6.80 10.80 19.93
N ALA A 585 -6.26 10.95 21.14
CA ALA A 585 -5.41 12.07 21.46
C ALA A 585 -4.00 11.59 21.85
N TYR A 586 -2.99 12.32 21.43
CA TYR A 586 -1.62 12.13 21.84
C TYR A 586 -1.10 13.44 22.42
N THR A 587 -0.68 13.43 23.67
CA THR A 587 -0.11 14.60 24.34
C THR A 587 1.34 14.32 24.68
N SER A 588 2.26 15.22 24.33
CA SER A 588 3.65 15.13 24.76
C SER A 588 4.12 16.45 25.37
N ALA A 589 4.79 16.38 26.51
CA ALA A 589 5.40 17.52 27.17
C ALA A 589 6.87 17.18 27.42
N GLY A 590 7.79 18.06 27.05
CA GLY A 590 9.22 17.83 27.20
C GLY A 590 9.94 19.07 27.70
N VAL A 591 10.93 18.86 28.55
CA VAL A 591 11.87 19.89 29.00
C VAL A 591 13.28 19.37 28.78
N ASP A 592 14.16 20.15 28.16
CA ASP A 592 15.56 19.82 27.90
C ASP A 592 16.46 21.00 28.29
N VAL A 593 17.22 20.82 29.36
CA VAL A 593 18.19 21.80 29.87
C VAL A 593 19.53 21.52 29.23
N ARG A 594 20.10 22.51 28.56
CA ARG A 594 21.43 22.47 27.96
C ARG A 594 22.34 23.43 28.72
N ALA A 595 23.55 23.00 29.02
CA ALA A 595 24.55 23.83 29.67
C ALA A 595 25.84 23.75 28.85
N ASP A 596 26.31 24.90 28.38
CA ASP A 596 27.62 25.08 27.77
C ASP A 596 28.52 25.93 28.69
N ARG A 597 29.75 26.22 28.27
CA ARG A 597 30.72 26.98 29.10
C ARG A 597 30.27 28.39 29.47
N ASN A 598 29.39 29.00 28.68
CA ASN A 598 29.01 30.41 28.78
C ASN A 598 27.53 30.61 29.07
N SER A 599 26.67 29.64 28.77
CA SER A 599 25.22 29.77 28.88
C SER A 599 24.54 28.48 29.34
N THR A 600 23.45 28.62 30.08
CA THR A 600 22.53 27.52 30.40
C THR A 600 21.17 27.88 29.82
N THR A 601 20.62 27.01 28.99
CA THR A 601 19.42 27.28 28.21
C THR A 601 18.43 26.14 28.41
N THR A 602 17.18 26.52 28.68
CA THR A 602 16.11 25.57 28.96
C THR A 602 15.16 25.54 27.77
N ASN A 603 15.00 24.37 27.17
CA ASN A 603 14.03 24.12 26.12
C ASN A 603 12.78 23.52 26.73
N TYR A 604 11.62 24.01 26.33
CA TYR A 604 10.34 23.42 26.70
C TYR A 604 9.51 23.19 25.45
N THR A 605 8.84 22.06 25.39
CA THR A 605 7.96 21.65 24.29
C THR A 605 6.67 21.10 24.87
N LEU A 606 5.53 21.51 24.34
CA LEU A 606 4.22 20.99 24.69
C LEU A 606 3.43 20.80 23.40
N ASP A 607 3.09 19.56 23.09
CA ASP A 607 2.34 19.20 21.89
C ASP A 607 1.11 18.39 22.26
N ARG A 608 0.00 18.69 21.60
CA ARG A 608 -1.22 17.89 21.67
C ARG A 608 -1.77 17.67 20.28
N ASN A 609 -1.99 16.41 19.96
CA ASN A 609 -2.49 15.96 18.68
C ASN A 609 -3.82 15.23 18.89
N TRP A 610 -4.80 15.51 18.05
CA TRP A 610 -6.05 14.79 17.95
C TRP A 610 -6.15 14.18 16.55
N ASN A 611 -6.34 12.88 16.49
CA ASN A 611 -6.57 12.18 15.24
C ASN A 611 -7.95 11.53 15.22
N TRP A 612 -8.62 11.59 14.08
CA TRP A 612 -9.89 10.91 13.83
C TRP A 612 -9.64 9.85 12.77
N GLN A 613 -9.95 8.61 13.13
CA GLN A 613 -9.82 7.45 12.24
C GLN A 613 -11.22 6.94 11.88
N GLY A 614 -11.40 6.57 10.62
CA GLY A 614 -12.68 6.20 10.01
C GLY A 614 -12.51 6.17 8.49
N ASP A 615 -13.50 6.66 7.74
CA ASP A 615 -13.46 6.71 6.26
C ASP A 615 -12.39 7.66 5.70
N THR A 616 -11.98 8.66 6.48
CA THR A 616 -10.88 9.57 6.15
C THR A 616 -10.03 9.78 7.38
N TYR A 617 -8.71 9.87 7.20
CA TYR A 617 -7.80 10.22 8.30
C TYR A 617 -7.75 11.74 8.45
N ARG A 618 -8.04 12.24 9.64
CA ARG A 618 -7.96 13.68 9.96
C ARG A 618 -7.11 13.85 11.21
N GLU A 619 -6.29 14.88 11.23
CA GLU A 619 -5.37 15.16 12.31
C GLU A 619 -5.31 16.66 12.54
N VAL A 620 -5.32 17.07 13.81
CA VAL A 620 -5.06 18.45 14.22
C VAL A 620 -4.06 18.37 15.36
N ALA A 621 -2.93 19.05 15.23
CA ALA A 621 -1.96 19.15 16.30
C ALA A 621 -1.66 20.62 16.62
N ILE A 622 -1.51 20.89 17.91
CA ILE A 622 -1.13 22.18 18.45
C ILE A 622 0.15 21.94 19.25
N GLY A 623 1.16 22.75 18.99
CA GLY A 623 2.47 22.68 19.61
C GLY A 623 2.92 24.04 20.10
N VAL A 624 3.58 24.07 21.25
CA VAL A 624 4.30 25.25 21.75
C VAL A 624 5.70 24.79 22.11
N SER A 625 6.71 25.41 21.52
CA SER A 625 8.11 25.18 21.84
C SER A 625 8.82 26.49 22.16
N GLY A 626 9.85 26.46 22.99
CA GLY A 626 10.61 27.66 23.33
C GLY A 626 12.03 27.35 23.77
N TYR A 627 12.89 28.35 23.62
CA TYR A 627 14.31 28.31 23.98
C TYR A 627 14.61 29.44 24.98
N GLY A 628 14.88 29.07 26.23
CA GLY A 628 15.14 30.02 27.31
C GLY A 628 14.00 31.02 27.50
N THR A 629 14.35 32.29 27.75
CA THR A 629 13.39 33.41 27.76
C THR A 629 13.40 34.20 26.44
N GLU A 630 14.12 33.71 25.44
CA GLU A 630 14.52 34.47 24.26
C GLU A 630 13.69 34.13 23.03
N SER A 631 13.23 32.89 22.90
CA SER A 631 12.32 32.52 21.82
C SER A 631 11.16 31.63 22.25
N LEU A 632 10.00 31.87 21.62
CA LEU A 632 8.76 31.12 21.80
C LEU A 632 8.13 30.91 20.43
N THR A 633 7.81 29.66 20.09
CA THR A 633 7.16 29.28 18.84
C THR A 633 5.85 28.57 19.15
N GLY A 634 4.75 29.12 18.67
CA GLY A 634 3.45 28.45 18.64
C GLY A 634 3.21 27.88 17.25
N THR A 635 2.77 26.62 17.16
CA THR A 635 2.48 25.93 15.91
C THR A 635 1.09 25.30 15.96
N VAL A 636 0.33 25.42 14.88
CA VAL A 636 -0.93 24.70 14.65
C VAL A 636 -0.78 23.99 13.31
N GLN A 637 -1.00 22.68 13.29
CA GLN A 637 -0.91 21.86 12.08
C GLN A 637 -2.18 21.03 11.91
N GLY A 638 -2.58 20.83 10.66
CA GLY A 638 -3.72 20.00 10.27
C GLY A 638 -3.34 19.07 9.13
N ARG A 639 -3.83 17.84 9.16
CA ARG A 639 -3.70 16.88 8.05
C ARG A 639 -5.04 16.25 7.75
N TRP A 640 -5.32 16.07 6.48
CA TRP A 640 -6.52 15.38 6.02
C TRP A 640 -6.14 14.49 4.83
N LYS A 641 -6.32 13.19 4.99
CA LYS A 641 -6.18 12.21 3.91
C LYS A 641 -7.55 11.80 3.42
N GLY A 642 -7.85 12.15 2.17
CA GLY A 642 -9.13 11.86 1.53
C GLY A 642 -8.95 11.00 0.29
N ARG A 643 -10.08 10.57 -0.29
CA ARG A 643 -10.09 9.76 -1.52
C ARG A 643 -9.57 10.47 -2.77
N TYR A 644 -9.51 11.80 -2.75
CA TYR A 644 -9.13 12.64 -3.91
C TYR A 644 -7.79 13.35 -3.75
N GLY A 645 -7.12 13.14 -2.61
CA GLY A 645 -5.89 13.85 -2.29
C GLY A 645 -5.65 13.92 -0.79
N ASP A 646 -4.40 14.21 -0.45
CA ASP A 646 -3.96 14.45 0.90
C ASP A 646 -3.59 15.93 1.04
N VAL A 647 -4.14 16.57 2.07
CA VAL A 647 -3.84 17.95 2.43
C VAL A 647 -3.11 17.94 3.77
N ALA A 648 -2.02 18.70 3.87
CA ALA A 648 -1.44 19.06 5.15
C ALA A 648 -1.14 20.55 5.16
N ALA A 649 -1.41 21.22 6.28
CA ALA A 649 -1.12 22.63 6.44
C ALA A 649 -0.61 22.89 7.85
N SER A 650 0.28 23.86 8.01
CA SER A 650 0.70 24.35 9.31
C SER A 650 0.87 25.85 9.31
N VAL A 651 0.56 26.44 10.45
CA VAL A 651 0.79 27.85 10.75
C VAL A 651 1.65 27.88 12.00
N ALA A 652 2.77 28.58 11.94
CA ALA A 652 3.68 28.72 13.05
C ALA A 652 4.04 30.20 13.24
N ASN A 653 4.07 30.67 14.47
CA ASN A 653 4.57 32.01 14.79
C ASN A 653 5.68 31.87 15.82
N SER A 654 6.91 32.20 15.41
CA SER A 654 8.07 32.22 16.29
C SER A 654 8.39 33.66 16.69
N TYR A 655 8.31 33.96 17.98
CA TYR A 655 8.85 35.17 18.57
C TYR A 655 10.31 34.91 18.96
N SER A 656 11.21 35.84 18.60
CA SER A 656 12.59 35.81 19.06
C SER A 656 13.08 37.23 19.36
N ARG A 657 13.76 37.39 20.50
CA ARG A 657 14.37 38.66 20.93
C ARG A 657 15.53 39.06 20.00
N ASP A 658 16.32 38.11 19.54
CA ASP A 658 17.50 38.34 18.69
C ASP A 658 17.12 38.80 17.27
N SER A 659 16.01 38.27 16.72
CA SER A 659 15.51 38.65 15.39
C SER A 659 14.53 39.81 15.42
N GLY A 660 14.35 40.48 16.57
CA GLY A 660 13.59 41.71 16.69
C GLY A 660 12.07 41.59 16.53
N GLY A 661 11.46 40.44 16.86
CA GLY A 661 9.99 40.32 16.95
C GLY A 661 9.38 38.99 16.45
N ASN A 662 8.08 39.06 16.11
CA ASN A 662 7.31 37.92 15.61
C ASN A 662 7.66 37.60 14.15
N ASN A 663 7.85 36.31 13.88
CA ASN A 663 8.08 35.75 12.55
C ASN A 663 7.01 34.69 12.23
N PRO A 664 5.85 35.09 11.68
CA PRO A 664 4.84 34.15 11.26
C PRO A 664 5.29 33.41 10.00
N SER A 665 4.94 32.13 9.94
CA SER A 665 5.18 31.26 8.80
C SER A 665 3.96 30.36 8.57
N VAL A 666 3.69 30.08 7.30
CA VAL A 666 2.60 29.23 6.85
C VAL A 666 3.17 28.22 5.87
N THR A 667 2.78 26.95 6.00
CA THR A 667 3.09 25.92 5.02
C THR A 667 1.83 25.16 4.65
N ALA A 668 1.70 24.76 3.40
CA ALA A 668 0.62 23.93 2.92
C ALA A 668 1.14 22.97 1.85
N SER A 669 0.70 21.73 1.89
CA SER A 669 1.02 20.70 0.90
C SER A 669 -0.26 20.00 0.47
N TYR A 670 -0.44 19.85 -0.84
CA TYR A 670 -1.53 19.09 -1.44
C TYR A 670 -0.95 18.07 -2.42
N SER A 671 -1.23 16.78 -2.18
CA SER A 671 -0.78 15.70 -3.04
C SER A 671 -1.98 14.90 -3.56
N SER A 672 -2.03 14.66 -4.87
CA SER A 672 -3.14 13.95 -5.52
C SER A 672 -2.64 13.14 -6.70
N SER A 673 -3.42 12.14 -7.10
CA SER A 673 -3.17 11.36 -8.31
C SER A 673 -4.40 11.32 -9.20
N PHE A 674 -4.16 11.14 -10.50
CA PHE A 674 -5.21 10.88 -11.46
C PHE A 674 -4.79 9.82 -12.47
N ALA A 675 -5.78 9.14 -13.02
CA ALA A 675 -5.62 8.18 -14.09
C ALA A 675 -6.57 8.52 -15.23
N VAL A 676 -6.05 8.59 -16.45
CA VAL A 676 -6.85 8.71 -17.67
C VAL A 676 -6.70 7.42 -18.44
N ALA A 677 -7.79 6.67 -18.53
CA ALA A 677 -7.84 5.41 -19.26
C ALA A 677 -9.03 5.39 -20.23
N ARG A 678 -9.10 4.36 -21.09
CA ARG A 678 -10.23 4.21 -22.04
C ARG A 678 -11.59 4.19 -21.36
N GLN A 679 -11.66 3.73 -20.11
CA GLN A 679 -12.90 3.64 -19.34
C GLN A 679 -13.27 4.92 -18.57
N GLY A 680 -12.45 5.97 -18.68
CA GLY A 680 -12.71 7.31 -18.14
C GLY A 680 -11.57 7.84 -17.28
N VAL A 681 -11.87 8.93 -16.56
CA VAL A 681 -10.95 9.59 -15.63
C VAL A 681 -11.24 9.12 -14.21
N PHE A 682 -10.17 8.85 -13.47
CA PHE A 682 -10.21 8.47 -12.06
C PHE A 682 -9.30 9.41 -11.26
N LEU A 683 -9.76 9.80 -10.07
CA LEU A 683 -9.02 10.65 -9.14
C LEU A 683 -8.74 9.87 -7.86
N GLY A 684 -7.56 10.09 -7.29
CA GLY A 684 -7.06 9.34 -6.14
C GLY A 684 -6.23 10.20 -5.20
N ALA A 685 -6.02 9.66 -3.99
CA ALA A 685 -5.03 10.18 -3.04
C ALA A 685 -3.61 10.07 -3.59
N SER A 686 -2.61 10.57 -2.88
CA SER A 686 -1.20 10.33 -3.27
C SER A 686 -0.76 8.92 -2.88
N ALA A 687 0.10 8.27 -3.68
CA ALA A 687 0.69 7.00 -3.25
C ALA A 687 1.70 7.26 -2.14
N SER A 688 1.72 6.36 -1.16
CA SER A 688 2.60 6.48 0.00
C SER A 688 4.03 5.94 -0.25
N GLN A 689 4.25 5.20 -1.34
CA GLN A 689 5.49 4.48 -1.64
C GLN A 689 5.92 4.71 -3.10
N SER A 690 7.18 5.11 -3.31
CA SER A 690 7.86 5.29 -4.63
C SER A 690 7.12 6.21 -5.62
N ASP A 691 7.67 6.47 -6.81
CA ASP A 691 6.95 7.15 -7.90
C ASP A 691 5.87 6.17 -8.42
N PRO A 692 4.56 6.34 -8.10
CA PRO A 692 3.55 5.38 -8.51
C PRO A 692 3.26 5.57 -9.99
N LEU A 693 3.78 4.66 -10.79
CA LEU A 693 3.55 4.69 -12.22
C LEU A 693 2.39 3.78 -12.64
N ALA A 694 1.72 3.07 -11.73
CA ALA A 694 0.57 2.21 -12.02
C ALA A 694 -0.64 2.53 -11.12
N GLY A 695 -1.82 2.01 -11.47
CA GLY A 695 -3.05 2.28 -10.73
C GLY A 695 -3.98 1.09 -10.59
N PHE A 696 -4.74 1.06 -9.51
CA PHE A 696 -5.91 0.21 -9.34
C PHE A 696 -7.15 1.10 -9.20
N ALA A 697 -8.09 0.97 -10.13
CA ALA A 697 -9.34 1.71 -10.09
C ALA A 697 -10.49 0.79 -9.68
N VAL A 698 -11.44 1.36 -8.94
CA VAL A 698 -12.71 0.71 -8.61
C VAL A 698 -13.85 1.57 -9.10
N ARG A 699 -14.82 0.94 -9.78
CA ARG A 699 -16.06 1.58 -10.22
C ARG A 699 -17.24 0.78 -9.70
N VAL A 700 -18.10 1.45 -8.94
CA VAL A 700 -19.37 0.88 -8.46
C VAL A 700 -20.48 1.29 -9.44
N GLY A 701 -21.34 0.33 -9.80
CA GLY A 701 -22.52 0.59 -10.62
C GLY A 701 -23.42 1.70 -10.02
N LYS A 702 -24.04 2.53 -10.87
CA LYS A 702 -25.04 3.50 -10.43
C LYS A 702 -26.39 2.80 -10.31
N ARG A 703 -27.13 3.07 -9.23
CA ARG A 703 -28.54 2.72 -9.05
C ARG A 703 -29.31 3.96 -8.64
N ASP A 704 -30.50 4.15 -9.21
CA ASP A 704 -31.34 5.32 -8.90
C ASP A 704 -32.13 5.13 -7.60
N ASP A 705 -32.32 3.87 -7.18
CA ASP A 705 -33.03 3.46 -5.97
C ASP A 705 -32.12 3.26 -4.76
N ALA A 706 -30.78 3.38 -4.90
CA ALA A 706 -29.82 3.15 -3.82
C ALA A 706 -28.83 4.31 -3.67
N SER A 707 -28.65 4.77 -2.43
CA SER A 707 -27.64 5.75 -2.04
C SER A 707 -26.85 5.23 -0.83
N GLY A 708 -25.57 5.59 -0.73
CA GLY A 708 -24.68 5.12 0.33
C GLY A 708 -23.38 4.51 -0.18
N MET A 709 -22.62 3.90 0.75
CA MET A 709 -21.36 3.22 0.46
C MET A 709 -21.63 1.77 0.05
N ALA A 710 -20.97 1.29 -1.00
CA ALA A 710 -21.22 -0.04 -1.57
C ALA A 710 -20.03 -0.98 -1.44
N ALA A 711 -18.80 -0.45 -1.52
CA ALA A 711 -17.59 -1.25 -1.42
C ALA A 711 -16.51 -0.56 -0.57
N GLU A 712 -15.77 -1.33 0.21
CA GLU A 712 -14.53 -0.92 0.86
C GLU A 712 -13.34 -1.51 0.08
N VAL A 713 -12.40 -0.65 -0.32
CA VAL A 713 -11.23 -1.03 -1.09
C VAL A 713 -9.99 -0.83 -0.24
N ARG A 714 -9.16 -1.87 -0.17
CA ARG A 714 -7.88 -1.86 0.54
C ARG A 714 -6.75 -2.31 -0.38
N SER A 715 -5.57 -1.72 -0.20
CA SER A 715 -4.32 -2.16 -0.81
C SER A 715 -3.25 -2.15 0.28
N ASP A 716 -2.28 -3.07 0.22
CA ASP A 716 -1.19 -3.18 1.20
C ASP A 716 -0.42 -1.85 1.40
N SER A 717 -0.40 -0.99 0.37
CA SER A 717 0.33 0.28 0.34
C SER A 717 -0.53 1.54 0.54
N SER A 718 -1.87 1.41 0.64
CA SER A 718 -2.79 2.56 0.59
C SER A 718 -3.85 2.50 1.68
N ALA A 719 -4.36 3.68 2.08
CA ALA A 719 -5.44 3.77 3.07
C ALA A 719 -6.72 3.07 2.56
N ARG A 720 -7.56 2.61 3.48
CA ARG A 720 -8.88 2.05 3.17
C ARG A 720 -9.75 3.14 2.56
N ILE A 721 -10.35 2.88 1.40
CA ILE A 721 -11.23 3.82 0.71
C ILE A 721 -12.59 3.17 0.53
N LYS A 722 -13.64 3.80 1.07
CA LYS A 722 -15.01 3.41 0.77
C LYS A 722 -15.49 4.10 -0.51
N VAL A 723 -16.21 3.35 -1.36
CA VAL A 723 -16.75 3.79 -2.64
C VAL A 723 -18.26 3.57 -2.65
N GLY A 724 -19.02 4.63 -2.94
CA GLY A 724 -20.49 4.57 -3.00
C GLY A 724 -21.05 4.25 -4.38
N PHE A 725 -22.37 4.05 -4.46
CA PHE A 725 -23.08 3.82 -5.72
C PHE A 725 -22.83 4.92 -6.75
N GLY A 726 -22.52 4.52 -7.99
CA GLY A 726 -22.16 5.42 -9.08
C GLY A 726 -20.82 6.14 -8.92
N GLN A 727 -20.08 5.91 -7.83
CA GLN A 727 -18.78 6.53 -7.59
C GLN A 727 -17.64 5.68 -8.15
N ARG A 728 -16.49 6.35 -8.30
CA ARG A 728 -15.24 5.77 -8.77
C ARG A 728 -14.12 6.22 -7.84
N ALA A 729 -13.12 5.35 -7.65
CA ALA A 729 -11.93 5.67 -6.88
C ALA A 729 -10.68 5.15 -7.58
N LEU A 730 -9.59 5.88 -7.45
CA LEU A 730 -8.24 5.46 -7.86
C LEU A 730 -7.40 5.20 -6.61
N LEU A 731 -6.79 4.04 -6.56
CA LEU A 731 -5.70 3.71 -5.65
C LEU A 731 -4.43 3.69 -6.49
N PRO A 732 -3.55 4.71 -6.38
CA PRO A 732 -2.26 4.65 -7.06
C PRO A 732 -1.41 3.58 -6.37
N VAL A 733 -0.66 2.84 -7.18
CA VAL A 733 0.17 1.73 -6.71
C VAL A 733 1.54 1.76 -7.38
N SER A 734 2.54 1.22 -6.69
CA SER A 734 3.89 1.10 -7.25
C SER A 734 3.88 0.15 -8.43
N ALA A 735 4.38 0.61 -9.57
CA ALA A 735 4.66 -0.27 -10.69
C ALA A 735 5.83 -1.22 -10.34
N PHE A 736 5.93 -2.35 -11.03
CA PHE A 736 6.95 -3.38 -10.81
C PHE A 736 7.02 -3.94 -9.39
N THR A 737 5.96 -3.75 -8.61
CA THR A 737 5.81 -4.30 -7.26
C THR A 737 4.52 -5.11 -7.24
N PRO A 738 4.51 -6.32 -6.64
CA PRO A 738 3.27 -7.04 -6.43
C PRO A 738 2.43 -6.31 -5.38
N VAL A 739 1.18 -6.04 -5.73
CA VAL A 739 0.25 -5.31 -4.87
C VAL A 739 -0.98 -6.16 -4.68
N THR A 740 -1.28 -6.52 -3.44
CA THR A 740 -2.53 -7.20 -3.11
C THR A 740 -3.60 -6.15 -2.86
N THR A 741 -4.64 -6.19 -3.69
CA THR A 741 -5.84 -5.38 -3.53
C THR A 741 -6.98 -6.26 -3.06
N GLU A 742 -7.80 -5.71 -2.18
CA GLU A 742 -8.95 -6.38 -1.60
C GLU A 742 -10.15 -5.46 -1.72
N VAL A 743 -11.24 -6.00 -2.26
CA VAL A 743 -12.53 -5.32 -2.30
C VAL A 743 -13.46 -6.11 -1.40
N ASN A 744 -13.91 -5.45 -0.34
CA ASN A 744 -14.85 -5.96 0.64
C ASN A 744 -16.18 -5.20 0.52
N ASP A 745 -17.23 -5.80 1.05
CA ASP A 745 -18.50 -5.12 1.21
C ASP A 745 -18.32 -3.94 2.18
N ALA A 746 -18.89 -2.77 1.85
CA ALA A 746 -18.84 -1.61 2.74
C ALA A 746 -19.67 -1.81 4.03
N GLY A 747 -20.48 -2.87 4.08
CA GLY A 747 -21.33 -3.23 5.21
C GLY A 747 -22.64 -2.44 5.22
N ALA A 748 -23.69 -3.06 5.78
CA ALA A 748 -25.08 -2.60 5.75
C ALA A 748 -25.38 -1.26 6.47
N GLN A 749 -24.40 -0.61 7.12
CA GLN A 749 -24.63 0.53 8.00
C GLN A 749 -24.77 1.89 7.31
N ALA A 750 -24.74 1.96 5.97
CA ALA A 750 -24.70 3.22 5.23
C ALA A 750 -25.85 3.45 4.24
N SER A 751 -26.81 2.53 4.12
CA SER A 751 -27.93 2.59 3.17
C SER A 751 -29.25 2.14 3.80
N ALA A 752 -30.38 2.58 3.26
CA ALA A 752 -31.73 2.21 3.74
C ALA A 752 -32.13 0.73 3.50
N GLY A 753 -31.16 -0.13 3.16
CA GLY A 753 -31.32 -1.53 2.78
C GLY A 753 -29.97 -2.24 2.88
N ALA A 754 -29.98 -3.57 3.01
CA ALA A 754 -28.79 -4.38 3.18
C ALA A 754 -28.06 -4.44 1.85
N THR A 755 -26.94 -3.73 1.76
CA THR A 755 -26.03 -3.84 0.62
C THR A 755 -25.30 -5.16 0.72
N SER A 756 -25.43 -5.98 -0.31
CA SER A 756 -24.58 -7.15 -0.53
C SER A 756 -23.95 -7.03 -1.91
N VAL A 757 -22.63 -6.99 -1.97
CA VAL A 757 -21.93 -6.95 -3.26
C VAL A 757 -22.08 -8.31 -3.96
N THR A 758 -22.70 -8.33 -5.14
CA THR A 758 -22.98 -9.56 -5.88
C THR A 758 -21.82 -9.98 -6.78
N GLU A 759 -21.02 -9.02 -7.27
CA GLU A 759 -19.87 -9.29 -8.11
C GLU A 759 -18.76 -8.25 -7.87
N GLY A 760 -17.51 -8.70 -7.88
CA GLY A 760 -16.34 -7.82 -7.75
C GLY A 760 -15.65 -7.82 -6.39
N LEU A 761 -16.11 -8.61 -5.42
CA LEU A 761 -15.42 -8.84 -4.14
C LEU A 761 -14.16 -9.71 -4.28
N GLY A 762 -13.34 -9.71 -3.23
CA GLY A 762 -12.23 -10.64 -3.06
C GLY A 762 -10.86 -9.99 -3.17
N LYS A 763 -9.84 -10.80 -2.85
CA LYS A 763 -8.43 -10.42 -2.88
C LYS A 763 -7.82 -10.74 -4.24
N ARG A 764 -6.91 -9.89 -4.70
CA ARG A 764 -6.13 -10.13 -5.90
C ARG A 764 -4.76 -9.50 -5.80
N THR A 765 -3.73 -10.29 -6.08
CA THR A 765 -2.38 -9.79 -6.26
C THR A 765 -2.17 -9.40 -7.72
N LEU A 766 -1.73 -8.16 -7.94
CA LEU A 766 -1.48 -7.59 -9.25
C LEU A 766 0.00 -7.21 -9.37
N PHE A 767 0.59 -7.51 -10.52
CA PHE A 767 1.91 -7.02 -10.90
C PHE A 767 1.76 -6.24 -12.21
N MET A 768 2.13 -4.96 -12.20
CA MET A 768 1.82 -4.03 -13.28
C MET A 768 3.05 -3.24 -13.70
N VAL A 769 3.13 -2.96 -15.00
CA VAL A 769 4.16 -2.10 -15.61
C VAL A 769 3.70 -0.64 -15.51
N PRO A 770 4.61 0.35 -15.49
CA PRO A 770 4.26 1.77 -15.58
C PRO A 770 3.26 2.08 -16.70
N GLY A 771 2.28 2.91 -16.40
CA GLY A 771 1.20 3.29 -17.30
C GLY A 771 0.07 2.26 -17.41
N GLN A 772 0.00 1.28 -16.51
CA GLN A 772 -1.10 0.31 -16.46
C GLN A 772 -2.10 0.63 -15.36
N LEU A 773 -3.38 0.42 -15.68
CA LEU A 773 -4.52 0.53 -14.77
C LEU A 773 -5.26 -0.81 -14.71
N ALA A 774 -5.41 -1.37 -13.52
CA ALA A 774 -6.33 -2.48 -13.29
C ALA A 774 -7.68 -1.93 -12.81
N LEU A 775 -8.76 -2.19 -13.56
CA LEU A 775 -10.10 -1.76 -13.18
C LEU A 775 -10.91 -2.92 -12.60
N ARG A 776 -11.42 -2.72 -11.38
CA ARG A 776 -12.46 -3.57 -10.80
C ARG A 776 -13.82 -2.92 -10.96
N LYS A 777 -14.72 -3.59 -11.67
CA LYS A 777 -16.15 -3.25 -11.67
C LYS A 777 -16.79 -3.98 -10.50
N VAL A 778 -17.50 -3.23 -9.67
CA VAL A 778 -18.23 -3.76 -8.52
C VAL A 778 -19.71 -3.57 -8.77
N GLU A 779 -20.42 -4.69 -8.81
CA GLU A 779 -21.88 -4.72 -8.90
C GLU A 779 -22.42 -5.12 -7.52
N ALA A 780 -23.21 -4.23 -6.94
CA ALA A 780 -23.81 -4.44 -5.64
C ALA A 780 -25.32 -4.51 -5.75
N LYS A 781 -25.91 -5.50 -5.07
CA LYS A 781 -27.35 -5.62 -4.88
C LYS A 781 -27.71 -5.00 -3.55
N VAL A 782 -28.81 -4.25 -3.54
CA VAL A 782 -29.41 -3.78 -2.30
C VAL A 782 -30.65 -4.62 -2.07
N THR A 783 -30.70 -5.27 -0.93
CA THR A 783 -31.86 -6.03 -0.48
C THR A 783 -32.60 -5.19 0.55
N TYR A 784 -33.85 -4.88 0.27
CA TYR A 784 -34.75 -4.19 1.19
C TYR A 784 -35.56 -5.22 1.96
N THR A 785 -35.43 -5.22 3.28
CA THR A 785 -36.15 -6.16 4.16
C THR A 785 -37.30 -5.44 4.83
N TYR A 786 -38.54 -5.79 4.47
CA TYR A 786 -39.75 -5.24 5.06
C TYR A 786 -40.29 -6.18 6.12
N VAL A 787 -40.65 -5.64 7.28
CA VAL A 787 -41.20 -6.41 8.40
C VAL A 787 -42.53 -5.80 8.84
N GLY A 788 -43.57 -6.62 8.89
CA GLY A 788 -44.91 -6.16 9.21
C GLY A 788 -45.90 -7.29 9.47
N GLN A 789 -47.16 -6.90 9.62
CA GLN A 789 -48.29 -7.81 9.71
C GLN A 789 -49.33 -7.45 8.65
N ALA A 790 -49.77 -8.41 7.84
CA ALA A 790 -50.74 -8.23 6.77
C ALA A 790 -52.14 -8.67 7.22
N PHE A 791 -53.11 -7.77 7.07
CA PHE A 791 -54.52 -7.99 7.42
C PHE A 791 -55.41 -7.76 6.20
N SER A 792 -56.50 -8.51 6.08
CA SER A 792 -57.55 -8.22 5.11
C SER A 792 -58.26 -6.89 5.44
N LYS A 793 -59.04 -6.35 4.50
CA LYS A 793 -59.88 -5.16 4.72
C LYS A 793 -60.84 -5.32 5.92
N GLY A 794 -61.23 -6.55 6.25
CA GLY A 794 -62.07 -6.89 7.41
C GLY A 794 -61.33 -7.01 8.74
N GLY A 795 -59.99 -6.84 8.76
CA GLY A 795 -59.18 -6.92 9.98
C GLY A 795 -58.77 -8.33 10.40
N MET A 796 -59.03 -9.35 9.60
CA MET A 796 -58.52 -10.71 9.82
C MET A 796 -57.07 -10.83 9.33
N PRO A 797 -56.16 -11.48 10.09
CA PRO A 797 -54.79 -11.72 9.65
C PRO A 797 -54.78 -12.63 8.41
N LEU A 798 -53.91 -12.33 7.44
CA LEU A 798 -53.69 -13.22 6.30
C LEU A 798 -52.85 -14.40 6.78
N SER A 799 -53.39 -15.63 6.73
CA SER A 799 -52.71 -16.84 7.20
C SER A 799 -52.40 -17.76 6.03
N ASP A 800 -51.24 -18.43 6.04
CA ASP A 800 -50.82 -19.36 4.97
C ASP A 800 -50.84 -18.74 3.54
N SER A 801 -50.56 -17.44 3.48
CA SER A 801 -50.56 -16.64 2.25
C SER A 801 -49.15 -16.52 1.67
N VAL A 802 -49.05 -16.45 0.34
CA VAL A 802 -47.77 -16.43 -0.38
C VAL A 802 -47.45 -15.06 -0.97
N ILE A 803 -46.25 -14.54 -0.66
CA ILE A 803 -45.74 -13.29 -1.23
C ILE A 803 -45.21 -13.54 -2.65
N LEU A 804 -45.68 -12.77 -3.62
CA LEU A 804 -45.32 -12.96 -5.04
C LEU A 804 -44.09 -12.19 -5.47
N ASN A 805 -43.80 -11.04 -4.84
CA ASN A 805 -42.71 -10.15 -5.23
C ASN A 805 -41.40 -10.37 -4.46
N GLY A 806 -41.37 -11.24 -3.44
CA GLY A 806 -40.21 -11.47 -2.57
C GLY A 806 -39.61 -12.89 -2.62
N ALA A 807 -38.39 -13.01 -2.09
CA ALA A 807 -37.67 -14.29 -2.00
C ALA A 807 -38.28 -15.25 -0.96
N MET A 808 -38.70 -14.73 0.20
CA MET A 808 -39.35 -15.50 1.26
C MET A 808 -40.85 -15.67 0.97
N PRO A 809 -41.40 -16.91 0.93
CA PRO A 809 -42.76 -17.11 0.45
C PRO A 809 -43.86 -16.88 1.49
N LEU A 810 -43.65 -17.12 2.79
CA LEU A 810 -44.77 -17.34 3.71
C LEU A 810 -45.06 -16.17 4.66
N ILE A 811 -46.35 -15.89 4.83
CA ILE A 811 -46.91 -15.13 5.94
C ILE A 811 -47.29 -16.12 7.05
N ASP A 812 -46.93 -15.82 8.30
CA ASP A 812 -47.23 -16.68 9.45
C ASP A 812 -48.73 -16.68 9.82
N ASN A 813 -49.11 -17.53 10.78
CA ASN A 813 -50.50 -17.69 11.21
C ASN A 813 -51.10 -16.44 11.89
N GLU A 814 -50.26 -15.51 12.37
CA GLU A 814 -50.67 -14.24 12.96
C GLU A 814 -50.65 -13.07 11.95
N GLY A 815 -50.38 -13.37 10.68
CA GLY A 815 -50.26 -12.38 9.61
C GLY A 815 -48.88 -11.72 9.52
N GLY A 816 -47.91 -12.11 10.33
CA GLY A 816 -46.55 -11.61 10.30
C GLY A 816 -45.80 -12.00 9.03
N PHE A 817 -45.03 -11.07 8.48
CA PHE A 817 -44.22 -11.32 7.29
C PHE A 817 -42.86 -10.62 7.34
N ILE A 818 -41.89 -11.26 6.70
CA ILE A 818 -40.58 -10.69 6.35
C ILE A 818 -40.44 -10.80 4.83
N ALA A 819 -40.35 -9.67 4.13
CA ALA A 819 -40.24 -9.62 2.69
C ALA A 819 -38.91 -9.00 2.28
N GLU A 820 -38.05 -9.81 1.65
CA GLU A 820 -36.83 -9.35 1.00
C GLU A 820 -37.07 -9.04 -0.47
N LEU A 821 -36.85 -7.77 -0.84
CA LEU A 821 -37.07 -7.22 -2.18
C LEU A 821 -35.77 -6.62 -2.71
N ASP A 822 -35.56 -6.73 -4.03
CA ASP A 822 -34.35 -6.29 -4.72
C ASP A 822 -34.40 -4.83 -5.19
N HIS A 823 -35.51 -4.14 -4.97
CA HIS A 823 -35.73 -2.71 -5.16
C HIS A 823 -36.75 -2.21 -4.12
N LYS A 824 -36.77 -0.89 -3.92
CA LYS A 824 -37.74 -0.27 -3.01
C LYS A 824 -39.14 -0.33 -3.64
N GLU A 825 -40.04 -1.07 -3.01
CA GLU A 825 -41.44 -1.17 -3.40
C GLU A 825 -42.37 -0.45 -2.43
N ASN A 826 -43.49 0.02 -2.97
CA ASN A 826 -44.59 0.61 -2.21
C ASN A 826 -45.76 -0.37 -2.03
N GLU A 827 -45.74 -1.51 -2.71
CA GLU A 827 -46.83 -2.50 -2.69
C GLU A 827 -46.27 -3.92 -2.62
N LEU A 828 -46.90 -4.76 -1.79
CA LEU A 828 -46.67 -6.19 -1.72
C LEU A 828 -47.85 -6.92 -2.37
N PHE A 829 -47.56 -7.87 -3.25
CA PHE A 829 -48.59 -8.71 -3.85
C PHE A 829 -48.60 -10.06 -3.16
N VAL A 830 -49.74 -10.41 -2.59
CA VAL A 830 -49.91 -11.60 -1.77
C VAL A 830 -51.04 -12.43 -2.35
N VAL A 831 -50.89 -13.75 -2.36
CA VAL A 831 -51.97 -14.67 -2.69
C VAL A 831 -52.46 -15.34 -1.41
N ASP A 832 -53.72 -15.09 -1.08
CA ASP A 832 -54.44 -15.71 0.02
C ASP A 832 -55.54 -16.61 -0.55
N GLY A 833 -55.36 -17.93 -0.44
CA GLY A 833 -56.21 -18.91 -1.12
C GLY A 833 -56.26 -18.69 -2.65
N PRO A 834 -57.44 -18.46 -3.26
CA PRO A 834 -57.59 -18.10 -4.68
C PRO A 834 -57.54 -16.60 -4.96
N THR A 835 -57.45 -15.76 -3.93
CA THR A 835 -57.57 -14.30 -4.08
C THR A 835 -56.20 -13.63 -4.15
N LEU A 836 -56.03 -12.77 -5.16
CA LEU A 836 -54.87 -11.89 -5.25
C LEU A 836 -55.14 -10.64 -4.40
N MET A 837 -54.21 -10.34 -3.51
CA MET A 837 -54.27 -9.24 -2.56
C MET A 837 -53.13 -8.25 -2.84
N ARG A 838 -53.46 -6.96 -2.77
CA ARG A 838 -52.51 -5.85 -2.86
C ARG A 838 -52.38 -5.18 -1.51
N CYS A 839 -51.18 -5.20 -0.95
CA CYS A 839 -50.87 -4.68 0.38
C CYS A 839 -49.95 -3.45 0.27
N PRO A 840 -50.43 -2.22 0.56
CA PRO A 840 -49.62 -1.02 0.44
C PRO A 840 -48.60 -0.92 1.59
N LEU A 841 -47.31 -0.94 1.26
CA LEU A 841 -46.18 -0.86 2.20
C LEU A 841 -45.90 0.60 2.56
N HIS A 842 -46.33 1.02 3.75
CA HIS A 842 -45.99 2.33 4.31
C HIS A 842 -45.00 2.15 5.46
N VAL A 843 -43.75 2.56 5.25
CA VAL A 843 -42.69 2.46 6.27
C VAL A 843 -42.97 3.45 7.39
N LYS A 844 -43.23 2.94 8.60
CA LYS A 844 -43.51 3.74 9.80
C LYS A 844 -42.25 4.07 10.57
N GLN A 845 -41.33 3.12 10.64
CA GLN A 845 -40.07 3.24 11.34
C GLN A 845 -38.99 2.44 10.59
N GLN A 846 -37.78 2.98 10.55
CA GLN A 846 -36.62 2.25 10.03
C GLN A 846 -35.70 1.93 11.21
N GLN A 847 -35.31 0.65 11.34
CA GLN A 847 -34.37 0.21 12.37
C GLN A 847 -33.21 -0.53 11.68
N ASP A 848 -32.07 0.15 11.61
CA ASP A 848 -30.90 -0.29 10.82
C ASP A 848 -31.29 -0.54 9.35
N VAL A 849 -31.31 -1.81 8.93
CA VAL A 849 -31.63 -2.29 7.59
C VAL A 849 -33.08 -2.77 7.40
N LEU A 850 -33.86 -2.78 8.48
CA LEU A 850 -35.24 -3.27 8.50
C LEU A 850 -36.24 -2.13 8.32
N MET A 851 -37.14 -2.29 7.35
CA MET A 851 -38.23 -1.36 7.05
C MET A 851 -39.49 -1.82 7.78
N MET A 852 -39.76 -1.23 8.95
CA MET A 852 -40.92 -1.59 9.77
C MET A 852 -42.17 -0.91 9.22
N VAL A 853 -43.08 -1.69 8.64
CA VAL A 853 -44.36 -1.19 8.11
C VAL A 853 -45.52 -1.34 9.11
N GLY A 854 -45.33 -2.20 10.13
CA GLY A 854 -46.34 -2.50 11.14
C GLY A 854 -47.55 -3.21 10.52
N LYS A 855 -48.77 -2.88 10.98
CA LYS A 855 -50.02 -3.45 10.44
C LYS A 855 -50.40 -2.83 9.09
N VAL A 856 -50.44 -3.64 8.03
CA VAL A 856 -50.79 -3.31 6.65
C VAL A 856 -52.17 -3.87 6.33
N ARG A 857 -53.05 -3.07 5.70
CA ARG A 857 -54.38 -3.51 5.25
C ARG A 857 -54.35 -3.79 3.75
N CYS A 858 -54.58 -5.04 3.39
CA CYS A 858 -54.55 -5.51 2.02
C CYS A 858 -55.95 -5.47 1.39
N GLU A 859 -56.00 -5.09 0.11
CA GLU A 859 -57.23 -5.01 -0.69
C GLU A 859 -57.22 -6.08 -1.77
N VAL A 860 -58.40 -6.57 -2.15
CA VAL A 860 -58.55 -7.54 -3.25
C VAL A 860 -58.17 -6.85 -4.57
N ALA A 861 -57.26 -7.46 -5.32
CA ALA A 861 -56.76 -6.97 -6.59
C ALA A 861 -57.10 -7.94 -7.72
N GLY A 862 -57.56 -7.41 -8.86
CA GLY A 862 -57.77 -8.22 -10.06
C GLY A 862 -56.45 -8.63 -10.73
N PRO A 863 -56.44 -9.67 -11.60
CA PRO A 863 -55.24 -10.13 -12.29
C PRO A 863 -54.57 -9.05 -13.17
N ASP A 864 -55.32 -8.03 -13.60
CA ASP A 864 -54.80 -6.89 -14.36
C ASP A 864 -53.94 -5.93 -13.53
N ALA A 865 -54.13 -5.94 -12.20
CA ALA A 865 -53.35 -5.13 -11.27
C ALA A 865 -51.95 -5.71 -10.99
N LEU A 866 -51.66 -6.95 -11.42
CA LEU A 866 -50.34 -7.55 -11.26
C LEU A 866 -49.33 -6.95 -12.27
N PRO A 867 -48.18 -6.43 -11.81
CA PRO A 867 -47.12 -5.94 -12.69
C PRO A 867 -46.71 -6.96 -13.76
N ALA A 868 -46.43 -6.47 -14.97
CA ALA A 868 -46.02 -7.32 -16.09
C ALA A 868 -44.72 -8.10 -15.83
N SER A 869 -43.83 -7.57 -14.98
CA SER A 869 -42.61 -8.22 -14.52
C SER A 869 -42.90 -9.50 -13.71
N LEU A 870 -43.89 -9.45 -12.81
CA LEU A 870 -44.30 -10.59 -11.98
C LEU A 870 -45.13 -11.62 -12.78
N ARG A 871 -45.98 -11.18 -13.71
CA ARG A 871 -46.73 -12.08 -14.60
C ARG A 871 -45.84 -12.98 -15.48
N LYS A 872 -44.64 -12.49 -15.84
CA LYS A 872 -43.68 -13.23 -16.66
C LYS A 872 -42.87 -14.27 -15.87
N GLN A 873 -42.89 -14.24 -14.54
CA GLN A 873 -42.13 -15.18 -13.73
C GLN A 873 -42.79 -16.57 -13.71
N ALA A 874 -42.04 -17.60 -14.06
CA ALA A 874 -42.53 -18.99 -14.11
C ALA A 874 -43.06 -19.48 -12.74
N ARG A 875 -42.42 -19.04 -11.64
CA ARG A 875 -42.84 -19.33 -10.26
C ARG A 875 -44.25 -18.81 -9.99
N VAL A 876 -44.51 -17.55 -10.34
CA VAL A 876 -45.81 -16.88 -10.12
C VAL A 876 -46.91 -17.55 -10.94
N ARG A 877 -46.64 -17.89 -12.20
CA ARG A 877 -47.60 -18.63 -13.05
C ARG A 877 -47.96 -19.99 -12.47
N LYS A 878 -46.97 -20.79 -12.07
CA LYS A 878 -47.22 -22.10 -11.43
C LYS A 878 -48.01 -21.98 -10.13
N LEU A 879 -47.72 -20.98 -9.30
CA LEU A 879 -48.44 -20.75 -8.03
C LEU A 879 -49.90 -20.37 -8.26
N LEU A 880 -50.16 -19.48 -9.22
CA LEU A 880 -51.53 -19.08 -9.59
C LEU A 880 -52.30 -20.25 -10.21
N GLU A 881 -51.69 -21.03 -11.11
CA GLU A 881 -52.30 -22.23 -11.71
C GLU A 881 -52.62 -23.30 -10.65
N HIS A 882 -51.67 -23.60 -9.74
CA HIS A 882 -51.85 -24.60 -8.69
C HIS A 882 -52.97 -24.22 -7.70
N ARG A 883 -52.99 -22.97 -7.22
CA ARG A 883 -54.03 -22.52 -6.27
C ARG A 883 -55.41 -22.36 -6.92
N TYR A 884 -55.48 -21.99 -8.20
CA TYR A 884 -56.74 -21.99 -8.96
C TYR A 884 -57.35 -23.40 -9.09
N VAL A 885 -56.51 -24.42 -9.31
CA VAL A 885 -56.96 -25.83 -9.34
C VAL A 885 -57.42 -26.29 -7.95
N MET A 886 -56.75 -25.88 -6.88
CA MET A 886 -57.16 -26.22 -5.51
C MET A 886 -58.48 -25.55 -5.10
N SER A 887 -58.73 -24.30 -5.50
CA SER A 887 -59.99 -23.63 -5.20
C SER A 887 -61.19 -24.23 -5.93
N MET A 888 -61.01 -24.71 -7.16
CA MET A 888 -62.05 -25.44 -7.88
C MET A 888 -62.36 -26.80 -7.26
N ARG A 889 -61.36 -27.48 -6.68
CA ARG A 889 -61.57 -28.72 -5.91
C ARG A 889 -62.32 -28.46 -4.60
N ALA A 890 -61.98 -27.40 -3.87
CA ALA A 890 -62.64 -27.02 -2.62
C ALA A 890 -64.13 -26.67 -2.83
N GLN A 891 -64.45 -25.89 -3.88
CA GLN A 891 -65.83 -25.57 -4.25
C GLN A 891 -66.64 -26.81 -4.67
N ALA A 892 -66.01 -27.78 -5.35
CA ALA A 892 -66.68 -29.04 -5.70
C ALA A 892 -67.03 -29.88 -4.46
N SER A 893 -66.17 -29.87 -3.42
CA SER A 893 -66.45 -30.55 -2.14
C SER A 893 -67.50 -29.84 -1.27
N ASP A 894 -67.55 -28.51 -1.26
CA ASP A 894 -68.58 -27.76 -0.52
C ASP A 894 -69.98 -27.90 -1.13
N VAL A 895 -70.09 -28.04 -2.45
CA VAL A 895 -71.36 -28.35 -3.13
C VAL A 895 -71.84 -29.78 -2.82
N ILE A 896 -70.93 -30.71 -2.52
CA ILE A 896 -71.27 -32.08 -2.11
C ILE A 896 -71.70 -32.12 -0.63
N ASN A 897 -71.09 -31.31 0.25
CA ASN A 897 -71.47 -31.22 1.65
C ASN A 897 -72.74 -30.38 1.92
N ALA A 898 -73.11 -29.45 1.04
CA ALA A 898 -74.38 -28.74 1.12
C ALA A 898 -75.58 -29.54 0.56
N ALA A 899 -75.31 -30.71 -0.04
CA ALA A 899 -76.30 -31.64 -0.56
C ALA A 899 -76.47 -32.91 0.30
N GLN A 900 -75.86 -32.93 1.49
CA GLN A 900 -76.14 -33.88 2.59
C GLN A 900 -76.78 -33.12 3.75
#